data_AF-A0A3N5RQQ4-F1
#
_entry.id   AF-A0A3N5RQQ4-F1
#
_cell.length_a   1.000
_cell.length_b   1.000
_cell.length_c   1.000
_cell.angle_alpha   90.00
_cell.angle_beta   90.00
_cell.angle_gamma   90.00
#
_symmetry.space_group_name_H-M   'P 1'
#
loop_
_entity.id
_entity.type
_entity.pdbx_description
1 polymer ?
#
loop_
_entity_poly.entity_id
_entity_poly.type
_entity_poly.pdbx_seq_one_letter_code
_entity_poly.pdbx_strand_id
1 'polypeptide(L)'
;VLHGHGSDRWQAVKNAPAEFRAASDVAAARGMLLVSPDYRAKTSWMGPRAEADMLQILEELKARFAVRKVILLGASMGGSSVLTFAAIHPRLVDGVVSMNGTANHVEYEQFQEAIRESFGGSKTDIPDEYKKRSAEFWPEKFTMPVGITAGGEDQLVPAGSVVRLAATLERLNPATRLVFHETGGHSTTYEDSRSVLEFVLERATRESWAHPRELRSKKLIDAAIYTLDSSPIPINSQTLAEHPEFTVTHPFDGIALRARLDSAWCAELKEQLVKKYADADVDPNLDTLLWSNVAVPAEAVEQAIADLGRVQWGSLTDNFLWSNFRGGERATQIDITSDTDWAAVEHNARLTGRLCREGKLKGLLFDTEQYTHYTGSNDPYPLGRGSAELRRERGKQWIQALQSECPNIRIIVFFAWSPDLEAAEFLKGVRDFLDGMLEGIEEPARLVHGYENTFYYGQRAGSRFTPEGFPGQRARYESTNDTLRNWRGLARDPLKYDRFVQAGMAAWLESDPWNLWNGWPSGTRDTIWSNVPMALATTDEYVWCWSEHSNFMHQRAGESAVAHSEQWLNPYLASLSNQTFNRGTEQVTSLAEDFGDDPLLSGWYFDYDMLSICREATGDQASPVFTRDAVPYQWDRESRSLRMRGSWATGEAGSTAARLGTQRRRFVHPVAPVAGDSLFKAALDFEVESFGDDAANPITIGLFQSNCPVDQQSVTLRVGRANAPVLCLAGDRGQWCSAPGQTLQTGQRYRLSIEYHPAGRRLTATVTDSASQQIVCRLEGPVPRRVGEFVVDEIGVAQFDVAETTTSLEKSYLYCVKRVEFESERPRKAGRRAGTSLENLQSTVVTEDRDDQPGFAVEPRPDRLIITCHGQPVADFVFRDERILRSYFANFHARGGTQVTRSHPPVEGRESTDHDRCILASGLGWGSDE
;
A
#
# COMPACT_ATOMS: atom_id res chain seq x y z
N VAL A 1 -22.56 15.75 -13.75
CA VAL A 1 -22.38 16.85 -14.73
C VAL A 1 -22.81 18.16 -14.08
N LEU A 2 -21.87 19.08 -13.89
CA LEU A 2 -22.09 20.38 -13.25
C LEU A 2 -22.38 21.45 -14.32
N HIS A 3 -23.50 22.16 -14.14
CA HIS A 3 -23.95 23.21 -15.05
C HIS A 3 -23.04 24.46 -15.01
N GLY A 4 -23.03 25.21 -16.10
CA GLY A 4 -22.34 26.48 -16.27
C GLY A 4 -23.09 27.67 -15.65
N HIS A 5 -22.48 28.85 -15.75
CA HIS A 5 -23.00 30.09 -15.18
C HIS A 5 -24.34 30.46 -15.80
N GLY A 6 -25.30 30.91 -14.99
CA GLY A 6 -26.63 31.32 -15.46
C GLY A 6 -27.55 30.15 -15.82
N SER A 7 -27.14 28.91 -15.57
CA SER A 7 -27.91 27.70 -15.89
C SER A 7 -28.29 26.89 -14.65
N ASP A 8 -28.86 25.71 -14.86
CA ASP A 8 -29.36 24.81 -13.81
C ASP A 8 -29.24 23.33 -14.25
N ARG A 9 -29.76 22.41 -13.44
CA ARG A 9 -29.77 20.96 -13.69
C ARG A 9 -30.27 20.53 -15.08
N TRP A 10 -31.04 21.35 -15.77
CA TRP A 10 -31.56 20.99 -17.09
C TRP A 10 -30.55 21.19 -18.22
N GLN A 11 -29.46 21.93 -18.01
CA GLN A 11 -28.49 22.26 -19.06
C GLN A 11 -27.89 21.03 -19.75
N ALA A 12 -27.59 19.99 -18.97
CA ALA A 12 -27.00 18.75 -19.47
C ALA A 12 -28.05 17.72 -19.91
N VAL A 13 -29.34 17.99 -19.67
CA VAL A 13 -30.43 17.02 -19.86
C VAL A 13 -31.35 17.40 -21.02
N LYS A 14 -31.72 18.69 -21.15
CA LYS A 14 -32.64 19.19 -22.18
C LYS A 14 -31.86 19.97 -23.23
N ASN A 15 -31.87 19.48 -24.48
CA ASN A 15 -31.18 20.11 -25.61
C ASN A 15 -29.70 20.43 -25.30
N ALA A 16 -29.00 19.44 -24.76
CA ALA A 16 -27.64 19.58 -24.25
C ALA A 16 -26.68 20.14 -25.33
N PRO A 17 -25.89 21.19 -24.99
CA PRO A 17 -24.72 21.61 -25.76
C PRO A 17 -23.79 20.45 -26.11
N ALA A 18 -22.94 20.61 -27.13
CA ALA A 18 -22.11 19.54 -27.66
C ALA A 18 -21.27 18.84 -26.57
N GLU A 19 -20.71 19.62 -25.66
CA GLU A 19 -19.90 19.18 -24.53
C GLU A 19 -20.68 18.36 -23.48
N PHE A 20 -21.98 18.60 -23.29
CA PHE A 20 -22.81 17.82 -22.37
C PHE A 20 -23.53 16.66 -23.06
N ARG A 21 -23.80 16.76 -24.36
CA ARG A 21 -24.31 15.64 -25.16
C ARG A 21 -23.30 14.50 -25.18
N ALA A 22 -22.01 14.79 -25.34
CA ALA A 22 -20.95 13.78 -25.27
C ALA A 22 -20.98 13.00 -23.94
N ALA A 23 -21.20 13.69 -22.81
CA ALA A 23 -21.32 13.05 -21.50
C ALA A 23 -22.52 12.07 -21.45
N SER A 24 -23.67 12.47 -21.98
CA SER A 24 -24.87 11.62 -22.06
C SER A 24 -24.68 10.41 -22.95
N ASP A 25 -24.08 10.57 -24.13
CA ASP A 25 -23.83 9.47 -25.07
C ASP A 25 -22.83 8.45 -24.50
N VAL A 26 -21.75 8.93 -23.87
CA VAL A 26 -20.75 8.07 -23.24
C VAL A 26 -21.33 7.34 -22.02
N ALA A 27 -22.11 8.04 -21.18
CA ALA A 27 -22.75 7.43 -20.03
C ALA A 27 -23.73 6.33 -20.46
N ALA A 28 -24.54 6.57 -21.49
CA ALA A 28 -25.45 5.58 -22.05
C ALA A 28 -24.69 4.38 -22.63
N ALA A 29 -23.64 4.61 -23.41
CA ALA A 29 -22.83 3.56 -24.02
C ALA A 29 -22.11 2.67 -23.00
N ARG A 30 -21.83 3.19 -21.80
CA ARG A 30 -21.11 2.48 -20.71
C ARG A 30 -22.02 2.05 -19.55
N GLY A 31 -23.33 2.19 -19.67
CA GLY A 31 -24.29 1.81 -18.62
C GLY A 31 -24.14 2.59 -17.31
N MET A 32 -23.74 3.87 -17.39
CA MET A 32 -23.48 4.72 -16.23
C MET A 32 -24.74 5.48 -15.78
N LEU A 33 -24.78 5.81 -14.49
CA LEU A 33 -25.72 6.80 -13.96
C LEU A 33 -25.22 8.21 -14.29
N LEU A 34 -26.01 8.96 -15.09
CA LEU A 34 -25.75 10.38 -15.34
C LEU A 34 -26.59 11.24 -14.39
N VAL A 35 -25.91 12.02 -13.55
CA VAL A 35 -26.55 12.96 -12.62
C VAL A 35 -26.21 14.39 -13.03
N SER A 36 -27.23 15.24 -13.16
CA SER A 36 -27.08 16.69 -13.31
C SER A 36 -27.81 17.39 -12.17
N PRO A 37 -27.09 17.83 -11.11
CA PRO A 37 -27.72 18.44 -9.94
C PRO A 37 -27.87 19.96 -10.05
N ASP A 38 -28.77 20.52 -9.24
CA ASP A 38 -28.73 21.92 -8.86
C ASP A 38 -27.83 22.06 -7.63
N TYR A 39 -26.60 22.51 -7.83
CA TYR A 39 -25.60 22.68 -6.78
C TYR A 39 -25.43 24.18 -6.49
N ARG A 40 -26.48 24.84 -5.99
CA ARG A 40 -26.63 26.31 -5.93
C ARG A 40 -26.71 26.99 -7.31
N ALA A 41 -27.67 26.55 -8.12
CA ALA A 41 -28.05 27.27 -9.34
C ALA A 41 -28.53 28.70 -9.01
N LYS A 42 -28.25 29.71 -9.85
CA LYS A 42 -27.64 29.65 -11.19
C LYS A 42 -26.15 30.04 -11.22
N THR A 43 -25.57 30.39 -10.08
CA THR A 43 -24.26 31.06 -9.96
C THR A 43 -23.34 30.37 -8.95
N SER A 44 -23.37 29.03 -8.95
CA SER A 44 -22.72 28.19 -7.95
C SER A 44 -21.24 28.51 -7.70
N TRP A 45 -20.40 28.53 -8.74
CA TRP A 45 -18.94 28.67 -8.65
C TRP A 45 -18.25 27.76 -7.60
N MET A 46 -18.92 26.74 -7.08
CA MET A 46 -18.46 25.90 -5.98
C MET A 46 -18.06 26.66 -4.72
N GLY A 47 -18.88 27.60 -4.25
CA GLY A 47 -18.73 28.21 -2.91
C GLY A 47 -19.08 27.26 -1.76
N PRO A 48 -18.93 27.67 -0.48
CA PRO A 48 -19.12 26.80 0.68
C PRO A 48 -20.48 26.07 0.73
N ARG A 49 -21.55 26.76 0.32
CA ARG A 49 -22.90 26.15 0.29
C ARG A 49 -23.08 25.17 -0.86
N ALA A 50 -22.44 25.42 -2.00
CA ALA A 50 -22.47 24.49 -3.14
C ALA A 50 -21.64 23.24 -2.86
N GLU A 51 -20.52 23.41 -2.17
CA GLU A 51 -19.71 22.30 -1.64
C GLU A 51 -20.53 21.41 -0.71
N ALA A 52 -21.25 22.01 0.26
CA ALA A 52 -22.13 21.26 1.16
C ALA A 52 -23.24 20.50 0.42
N ASP A 53 -23.89 21.14 -0.56
CA ASP A 53 -24.91 20.48 -1.38
C ASP A 53 -24.33 19.29 -2.16
N MET A 54 -23.12 19.44 -2.74
CA MET A 54 -22.46 18.35 -3.45
C MET A 54 -22.12 17.16 -2.54
N LEU A 55 -21.65 17.42 -1.32
CA LEU A 55 -21.40 16.36 -0.33
C LEU A 55 -22.68 15.60 0.00
N GLN A 56 -23.77 16.33 0.26
CA GLN A 56 -25.08 15.73 0.52
C GLN A 56 -25.58 14.92 -0.67
N ILE A 57 -25.48 15.45 -1.89
CA ILE A 57 -25.93 14.74 -3.11
C ILE A 57 -25.14 13.45 -3.30
N LEU A 58 -23.81 13.47 -3.11
CA LEU A 58 -23.00 12.27 -3.23
C LEU A 58 -23.34 11.22 -2.17
N GLU A 59 -23.59 11.64 -0.93
CA GLU A 59 -24.04 10.77 0.15
C GLU A 59 -25.40 10.13 -0.19
N GLU A 60 -26.38 10.93 -0.60
CA GLU A 60 -27.71 10.43 -0.99
C GLU A 60 -27.65 9.48 -2.20
N LEU A 61 -26.80 9.77 -3.19
CA LEU A 61 -26.61 8.89 -4.35
C LEU A 61 -26.00 7.55 -3.93
N LYS A 62 -24.97 7.56 -3.09
CA LYS A 62 -24.33 6.33 -2.57
C LYS A 62 -25.27 5.51 -1.69
N ALA A 63 -26.18 6.17 -0.97
CA ALA A 63 -27.19 5.48 -0.17
C ALA A 63 -28.28 4.81 -1.03
N ARG A 64 -28.57 5.35 -2.22
CA ARG A 64 -29.68 4.89 -3.08
C ARG A 64 -29.25 3.98 -4.22
N PHE A 65 -28.01 4.11 -4.68
CA PHE A 65 -27.47 3.39 -5.82
C PHE A 65 -26.11 2.80 -5.49
N ALA A 66 -25.75 1.69 -6.11
CA ALA A 66 -24.40 1.11 -6.03
C ALA A 66 -23.40 1.95 -6.85
N VAL A 67 -23.04 3.13 -6.34
CA VAL A 67 -22.10 4.05 -6.99
C VAL A 67 -20.66 3.67 -6.62
N ARG A 68 -19.98 2.99 -7.54
CA ARG A 68 -18.58 2.55 -7.35
C ARG A 68 -17.56 3.63 -7.67
N LYS A 69 -17.81 4.43 -8.71
CA LYS A 69 -16.89 5.45 -9.23
C LYS A 69 -17.65 6.75 -9.47
N VAL A 70 -17.08 7.86 -9.01
CA VAL A 70 -17.64 9.20 -9.17
C VAL A 70 -16.77 9.99 -10.15
N ILE A 71 -17.31 10.28 -11.33
CA ILE A 71 -16.64 11.12 -12.33
C ILE A 71 -17.33 12.48 -12.36
N LEU A 72 -16.58 13.52 -12.07
CA LEU A 72 -17.06 14.89 -12.16
C LEU A 72 -16.72 15.48 -13.53
N LEU A 73 -17.73 16.02 -14.20
CA LEU A 73 -17.60 16.70 -15.48
C LEU A 73 -18.37 18.02 -15.43
N GLY A 74 -17.79 19.10 -15.96
CA GLY A 74 -18.47 20.39 -16.06
C GLY A 74 -17.82 21.30 -17.11
N ALA A 75 -18.57 22.33 -17.54
CA ALA A 75 -18.09 23.35 -18.47
C ALA A 75 -18.15 24.76 -17.87
N SER A 76 -17.22 25.65 -18.22
CA SER A 76 -17.19 27.05 -17.77
C SER A 76 -17.16 27.16 -16.23
N MET A 77 -18.17 27.78 -15.59
CA MET A 77 -18.36 27.72 -14.13
C MET A 77 -18.37 26.28 -13.60
N GLY A 78 -19.04 25.35 -14.29
CA GLY A 78 -19.06 23.94 -13.93
C GLY A 78 -17.68 23.30 -14.07
N GLY A 79 -16.90 23.68 -15.08
CA GLY A 79 -15.51 23.23 -15.28
C GLY A 79 -14.60 23.69 -14.13
N SER A 80 -14.76 24.95 -13.72
CA SER A 80 -14.07 25.51 -12.55
C SER A 80 -14.49 24.83 -11.25
N SER A 81 -15.78 24.51 -11.14
CA SER A 81 -16.39 23.89 -9.98
C SER A 81 -15.92 22.45 -9.76
N VAL A 82 -15.77 21.65 -10.84
CA VAL A 82 -15.24 20.28 -10.71
C VAL A 82 -13.78 20.27 -10.27
N LEU A 83 -12.96 21.22 -10.74
CA LEU A 83 -11.57 21.37 -10.29
C LEU A 83 -11.52 21.78 -8.82
N THR A 84 -12.33 22.76 -8.42
CA THR A 84 -12.44 23.22 -7.03
C THR A 84 -12.83 22.07 -6.10
N PHE A 85 -13.90 21.35 -6.42
CA PHE A 85 -14.39 20.26 -5.58
C PHE A 85 -13.39 19.13 -5.46
N ALA A 86 -12.73 18.74 -6.56
CA ALA A 86 -11.72 17.70 -6.56
C ALA A 86 -10.47 18.07 -5.73
N ALA A 87 -10.05 19.35 -5.77
CA ALA A 87 -8.93 19.82 -4.95
C ALA A 87 -9.24 19.76 -3.44
N ILE A 88 -10.48 20.05 -3.05
CA ILE A 88 -10.91 20.04 -1.64
C ILE A 88 -11.22 18.60 -1.17
N HIS A 89 -11.84 17.79 -2.02
CA HIS A 89 -12.36 16.46 -1.70
C HIS A 89 -11.78 15.35 -2.61
N PRO A 90 -10.45 15.17 -2.68
CA PRO A 90 -9.83 14.29 -3.67
C PRO A 90 -10.18 12.82 -3.51
N ARG A 91 -10.55 12.38 -2.30
CA ARG A 91 -10.96 11.00 -2.02
C ARG A 91 -12.40 10.67 -2.45
N LEU A 92 -13.20 11.68 -2.80
CA LEU A 92 -14.59 11.49 -3.22
C LEU A 92 -14.78 11.46 -4.74
N VAL A 93 -13.70 11.63 -5.51
CA VAL A 93 -13.74 11.77 -6.97
C VAL A 93 -12.72 10.85 -7.61
N ASP A 94 -13.19 10.00 -8.52
CA ASP A 94 -12.36 9.01 -9.23
C ASP A 94 -11.88 9.50 -10.60
N GLY A 95 -12.35 10.67 -11.05
CA GLY A 95 -11.90 11.29 -12.28
C GLY A 95 -12.57 12.65 -12.52
N VAL A 96 -11.86 13.55 -13.19
CA VAL A 96 -12.29 14.94 -13.39
C VAL A 96 -12.19 15.32 -14.87
N VAL A 97 -13.24 15.94 -15.40
CA VAL A 97 -13.27 16.53 -16.74
C VAL A 97 -13.67 18.01 -16.64
N SER A 98 -12.72 18.91 -16.84
CA SER A 98 -12.94 20.35 -16.84
C SER A 98 -12.91 20.89 -18.26
N MET A 99 -14.03 21.47 -18.71
CA MET A 99 -14.16 22.02 -20.06
C MET A 99 -14.23 23.54 -20.01
N ASN A 100 -13.19 24.22 -20.52
CA ASN A 100 -13.05 25.68 -20.50
C ASN A 100 -13.33 26.30 -19.10
N GLY A 101 -12.82 25.67 -18.04
CA GLY A 101 -12.89 26.21 -16.67
C GLY A 101 -11.70 27.11 -16.32
N THR A 102 -11.75 27.74 -15.14
CA THR A 102 -10.58 28.35 -14.49
C THR A 102 -10.12 27.48 -13.31
N ALA A 103 -8.82 27.39 -13.11
CA ALA A 103 -8.21 26.74 -11.94
C ALA A 103 -7.83 27.74 -10.83
N ASN A 104 -7.97 29.04 -11.05
CA ASN A 104 -7.45 30.07 -10.15
C ASN A 104 -8.42 31.24 -10.02
N HIS A 105 -9.20 31.23 -8.94
CA HIS A 105 -10.14 32.28 -8.58
C HIS A 105 -9.45 33.53 -8.02
N VAL A 106 -8.18 33.45 -7.59
CA VAL A 106 -7.42 34.61 -7.11
C VAL A 106 -7.08 35.54 -8.27
N GLU A 107 -6.65 35.01 -9.41
CA GLU A 107 -6.28 35.79 -10.61
C GLU A 107 -7.45 36.07 -11.56
N TYR A 108 -8.52 35.28 -11.48
CA TYR A 108 -9.64 35.40 -12.40
C TYR A 108 -10.49 36.64 -12.12
N GLU A 109 -10.75 37.48 -13.13
CA GLU A 109 -11.37 38.81 -12.98
C GLU A 109 -12.81 38.90 -13.52
N GLN A 110 -13.29 37.88 -14.22
CA GLN A 110 -14.64 37.85 -14.75
C GLN A 110 -15.62 37.29 -13.70
N PHE A 111 -16.91 37.63 -13.81
CA PHE A 111 -18.01 37.16 -12.94
C PHE A 111 -17.82 37.38 -11.42
N GLN A 112 -17.09 38.42 -11.01
CA GLN A 112 -16.74 38.65 -9.60
C GLN A 112 -17.93 38.86 -8.67
N GLU A 113 -19.02 39.44 -9.15
CA GLU A 113 -20.24 39.62 -8.35
C GLU A 113 -20.81 38.26 -7.92
N ALA A 114 -20.96 37.34 -8.88
CA ALA A 114 -21.45 35.98 -8.63
C ALA A 114 -20.47 35.15 -7.78
N ILE A 115 -19.17 35.27 -8.02
CA ILE A 115 -18.15 34.55 -7.23
C ILE A 115 -18.15 35.08 -5.79
N ARG A 116 -18.23 36.40 -5.60
CA ARG A 116 -18.31 37.03 -4.27
C ARG A 116 -19.53 36.56 -3.50
N GLU A 117 -20.69 36.53 -4.14
CA GLU A 117 -21.92 36.02 -3.54
C GLU A 117 -21.78 34.53 -3.16
N SER A 118 -21.24 33.73 -4.08
CA SER A 118 -21.02 32.30 -3.87
C SER A 118 -20.05 32.02 -2.72
N PHE A 119 -18.91 32.72 -2.67
CA PHE A 119 -17.85 32.48 -1.68
C PHE A 119 -18.17 33.15 -0.34
N GLY A 120 -19.08 34.13 -0.31
CA GLY A 120 -19.52 34.81 0.91
C GLY A 120 -18.68 36.05 1.26
N GLY A 121 -17.88 36.59 0.34
CA GLY A 121 -17.00 37.73 0.56
C GLY A 121 -16.13 38.02 -0.67
N SER A 122 -15.47 39.18 -0.70
CA SER A 122 -14.59 39.53 -1.82
C SER A 122 -13.17 38.95 -1.64
N LYS A 123 -12.34 39.00 -2.69
CA LYS A 123 -10.94 38.54 -2.65
C LYS A 123 -10.13 39.19 -1.51
N THR A 124 -10.45 40.43 -1.15
CA THR A 124 -9.78 41.16 -0.07
C THR A 124 -10.29 40.76 1.30
N ASP A 125 -11.57 40.38 1.41
CA ASP A 125 -12.19 40.06 2.70
C ASP A 125 -11.89 38.63 3.13
N ILE A 126 -11.85 37.69 2.17
CA ILE A 126 -11.67 36.25 2.40
C ILE A 126 -10.60 35.63 1.49
N PRO A 127 -9.35 36.15 1.49
CA PRO A 127 -8.30 35.71 0.57
C PRO A 127 -7.99 34.21 0.68
N ASP A 128 -8.05 33.65 1.89
CA ASP A 128 -7.83 32.22 2.12
C ASP A 128 -8.90 31.36 1.46
N GLU A 129 -10.15 31.82 1.38
CA GLU A 129 -11.24 31.07 0.73
C GLU A 129 -11.06 31.03 -0.78
N TYR A 130 -10.65 32.15 -1.39
CA TYR A 130 -10.31 32.20 -2.81
C TYR A 130 -9.11 31.31 -3.15
N LYS A 131 -8.07 31.31 -2.30
CA LYS A 131 -6.91 30.42 -2.46
C LYS A 131 -7.29 28.95 -2.28
N LYS A 132 -8.06 28.61 -1.25
CA LYS A 132 -8.57 27.27 -0.97
C LYS A 132 -9.33 26.71 -2.18
N ARG A 133 -10.17 27.52 -2.81
CA ARG A 133 -11.00 27.10 -3.96
C ARG A 133 -10.27 27.17 -5.31
N SER A 134 -9.03 27.65 -5.34
CA SER A 134 -8.22 27.71 -6.54
C SER A 134 -7.38 26.44 -6.68
N ALA A 135 -7.87 25.50 -7.50
CA ALA A 135 -7.22 24.22 -7.79
C ALA A 135 -5.75 24.33 -8.22
N GLU A 136 -5.36 25.44 -8.85
CA GLU A 136 -3.99 25.71 -9.28
C GLU A 136 -2.97 25.66 -8.12
N PHE A 137 -3.38 25.99 -6.89
CA PHE A 137 -2.49 25.93 -5.72
C PHE A 137 -2.36 24.55 -5.07
N TRP A 138 -3.14 23.57 -5.52
CA TRP A 138 -3.23 22.24 -4.89
C TRP A 138 -3.04 21.08 -5.90
N PRO A 139 -2.06 21.14 -6.82
CA PRO A 139 -1.91 20.15 -7.86
C PRO A 139 -1.65 18.73 -7.31
N GLU A 140 -1.06 18.61 -6.12
CA GLU A 140 -0.80 17.34 -5.44
C GLU A 140 -2.07 16.60 -4.98
N LYS A 141 -3.22 17.28 -4.94
CA LYS A 141 -4.50 16.67 -4.58
C LYS A 141 -5.13 15.90 -5.73
N PHE A 142 -4.72 16.16 -6.96
CA PHE A 142 -5.27 15.51 -8.15
C PHE A 142 -4.56 14.18 -8.41
N THR A 143 -4.89 13.17 -7.59
CA THR A 143 -4.37 11.80 -7.74
C THR A 143 -5.20 10.94 -8.69
N MET A 144 -6.39 11.43 -9.08
CA MET A 144 -7.30 10.79 -10.03
C MET A 144 -6.99 11.23 -11.47
N PRO A 145 -7.44 10.50 -12.52
CA PRO A 145 -7.30 10.95 -13.89
C PRO A 145 -8.01 12.28 -14.17
N VAL A 146 -7.34 13.16 -14.92
CA VAL A 146 -7.82 14.51 -15.22
C VAL A 146 -7.84 14.77 -16.72
N GLY A 147 -8.98 15.20 -17.24
CA GLY A 147 -9.17 15.68 -18.60
C GLY A 147 -9.48 17.17 -18.60
N ILE A 148 -8.76 17.96 -19.39
CA ILE A 148 -8.97 19.40 -19.52
C ILE A 148 -9.13 19.74 -20.99
N THR A 149 -10.14 20.55 -21.32
CA THR A 149 -10.21 21.25 -22.61
C THR A 149 -10.12 22.75 -22.39
N ALA A 150 -9.43 23.47 -23.28
CA ALA A 150 -9.27 24.90 -23.18
C ALA A 150 -9.04 25.56 -24.55
N GLY A 151 -9.54 26.79 -24.72
CA GLY A 151 -9.33 27.62 -25.90
C GLY A 151 -8.38 28.79 -25.62
N GLY A 152 -7.37 29.00 -26.47
CA GLY A 152 -6.39 30.07 -26.29
C GLY A 152 -6.93 31.48 -26.50
N GLU A 153 -8.02 31.62 -27.25
CA GLU A 153 -8.70 32.90 -27.49
C GLU A 153 -9.94 33.09 -26.58
N ASP A 154 -10.16 32.21 -25.60
CA ASP A 154 -11.26 32.31 -24.64
C ASP A 154 -11.12 33.58 -23.75
N GLN A 155 -11.94 34.60 -24.02
CA GLN A 155 -11.96 35.84 -23.25
C GLN A 155 -12.95 35.81 -22.07
N LEU A 156 -13.84 34.81 -22.02
CA LEU A 156 -14.83 34.68 -20.96
C LEU A 156 -14.22 33.96 -19.76
N VAL A 157 -13.54 32.84 -19.99
CA VAL A 157 -12.80 32.08 -19.01
C VAL A 157 -11.39 31.81 -19.55
N PRO A 158 -10.44 32.76 -19.36
CA PRO A 158 -9.10 32.64 -19.94
C PRO A 158 -8.38 31.35 -19.54
N ALA A 159 -7.83 30.65 -20.53
CA ALA A 159 -7.24 29.32 -20.36
C ALA A 159 -5.96 29.27 -19.49
N GLY A 160 -5.35 30.41 -19.20
CA GLY A 160 -4.02 30.48 -18.57
C GLY A 160 -3.88 29.64 -17.29
N SER A 161 -4.87 29.72 -16.38
CA SER A 161 -4.82 28.99 -15.11
C SER A 161 -4.93 27.47 -15.30
N VAL A 162 -5.84 26.99 -16.16
CA VAL A 162 -5.98 25.56 -16.43
C VAL A 162 -4.82 24.98 -17.23
N VAL A 163 -4.19 25.76 -18.11
CA VAL A 163 -2.97 25.34 -18.83
C VAL A 163 -1.80 25.19 -17.86
N ARG A 164 -1.61 26.13 -16.91
CA ARG A 164 -0.56 26.03 -15.88
C ARG A 164 -0.81 24.88 -14.90
N LEU A 165 -2.07 24.68 -14.49
CA LEU A 165 -2.45 23.52 -13.70
C LEU A 165 -2.14 22.23 -14.47
N ALA A 166 -2.60 22.09 -15.72
CA ALA A 166 -2.35 20.91 -16.55
C ALA A 166 -0.85 20.60 -16.70
N ALA A 167 -0.03 21.60 -16.99
CA ALA A 167 1.42 21.43 -17.10
C ALA A 167 2.07 20.98 -15.78
N THR A 168 1.48 21.33 -14.63
CA THR A 168 1.92 20.85 -13.32
C THR A 168 1.43 19.43 -13.05
N LEU A 169 0.17 19.14 -13.38
CA LEU A 169 -0.42 17.82 -13.24
C LEU A 169 0.25 16.79 -14.13
N GLU A 170 0.61 17.11 -15.38
CA GLU A 170 1.34 16.19 -16.26
C GLU A 170 2.68 15.73 -15.67
N ARG A 171 3.28 16.52 -14.76
CA ARG A 171 4.51 16.16 -14.04
C ARG A 171 4.26 15.32 -12.79
N LEU A 172 3.12 15.51 -12.12
CA LEU A 172 2.79 14.85 -10.84
C LEU A 172 1.89 13.62 -11.01
N ASN A 173 1.11 13.59 -12.09
CA ASN A 173 0.06 12.64 -12.37
C ASN A 173 0.04 12.34 -13.89
N PRO A 174 0.63 11.20 -14.33
CA PRO A 174 0.67 10.81 -15.74
C PRO A 174 -0.73 10.48 -16.32
N ALA A 175 -1.78 10.42 -15.48
CA ALA A 175 -3.16 10.29 -15.89
C ALA A 175 -3.83 11.65 -16.20
N THR A 176 -3.07 12.61 -16.72
CA THR A 176 -3.58 13.95 -17.11
C THR A 176 -3.61 14.09 -18.64
N ARG A 177 -4.66 14.70 -19.18
CA ARG A 177 -4.76 15.04 -20.60
C ARG A 177 -5.32 16.44 -20.79
N LEU A 178 -4.54 17.29 -21.46
CA LEU A 178 -4.98 18.59 -21.97
C LEU A 178 -5.27 18.50 -23.47
N VAL A 179 -6.44 18.98 -23.88
CA VAL A 179 -6.76 19.31 -25.28
C VAL A 179 -6.88 20.82 -25.38
N PHE A 180 -5.86 21.44 -25.97
CA PHE A 180 -5.76 22.89 -26.10
C PHE A 180 -5.83 23.30 -27.57
N HIS A 181 -6.74 24.22 -27.89
CA HIS A 181 -6.84 24.83 -29.22
C HIS A 181 -6.43 26.29 -29.14
N GLU A 182 -5.28 26.63 -29.73
CA GLU A 182 -4.70 27.98 -29.65
C GLU A 182 -5.66 29.07 -30.14
N THR A 183 -6.39 28.81 -31.23
CA THR A 183 -7.40 29.72 -31.81
C THR A 183 -8.83 29.43 -31.33
N GLY A 184 -8.99 28.57 -30.31
CA GLY A 184 -10.29 28.19 -29.77
C GLY A 184 -10.87 29.25 -28.84
N GLY A 185 -12.18 29.51 -28.94
CA GLY A 185 -12.93 30.40 -28.04
C GLY A 185 -13.55 29.68 -26.84
N HIS A 186 -14.61 30.27 -26.26
CA HIS A 186 -15.34 29.71 -25.11
C HIS A 186 -16.30 28.57 -25.48
N SER A 187 -15.75 27.48 -26.03
CA SER A 187 -16.50 26.30 -26.43
C SER A 187 -15.62 25.05 -26.41
N THR A 188 -16.23 23.89 -26.17
CA THR A 188 -15.60 22.58 -26.34
C THR A 188 -16.39 21.77 -27.37
N THR A 189 -15.70 21.13 -28.32
CA THR A 189 -16.36 20.32 -29.34
C THR A 189 -16.88 19.01 -28.76
N TYR A 190 -17.79 18.34 -29.48
CA TYR A 190 -18.29 17.03 -29.07
C TYR A 190 -17.14 16.00 -29.01
N GLU A 191 -16.26 16.02 -30.01
CA GLU A 191 -15.13 15.12 -30.19
C GLU A 191 -14.10 15.30 -29.07
N ASP A 192 -13.76 16.55 -28.74
CA ASP A 192 -12.81 16.84 -27.66
C ASP A 192 -13.39 16.44 -26.31
N SER A 193 -14.67 16.78 -26.05
CA SER A 193 -15.38 16.39 -24.83
C SER A 193 -15.39 14.87 -24.65
N ARG A 194 -15.77 14.14 -25.70
CA ARG A 194 -15.75 12.68 -25.71
C ARG A 194 -14.35 12.14 -25.48
N SER A 195 -13.33 12.71 -26.13
CA SER A 195 -11.95 12.24 -26.03
C SER A 195 -11.38 12.37 -24.62
N VAL A 196 -11.58 13.52 -23.95
CA VAL A 196 -11.11 13.71 -22.58
C VAL A 196 -11.91 12.88 -21.58
N LEU A 197 -13.23 12.71 -21.79
CA LEU A 197 -14.07 11.88 -20.94
C LEU A 197 -13.72 10.39 -21.06
N GLU A 198 -13.56 9.86 -22.27
CA GLU A 198 -13.14 8.47 -22.49
C GLU A 198 -11.74 8.22 -21.93
N PHE A 199 -10.80 9.16 -22.09
CA PHE A 199 -9.47 9.09 -21.47
C PHE A 199 -9.54 8.94 -19.95
N VAL A 200 -10.35 9.79 -19.30
CA VAL A 200 -10.55 9.76 -17.84
C VAL A 200 -11.22 8.46 -17.43
N LEU A 201 -12.30 8.06 -18.10
CA LEU A 201 -13.02 6.83 -17.79
C LEU A 201 -12.16 5.60 -17.96
N GLU A 202 -11.41 5.47 -19.05
CA GLU A 202 -10.48 4.37 -19.24
C GLU A 202 -9.52 4.27 -18.07
N ARG A 203 -8.89 5.36 -17.64
CA ARG A 203 -7.92 5.32 -16.52
C ARG A 203 -8.59 5.12 -15.16
N ALA A 204 -9.75 5.73 -14.93
CA ALA A 204 -10.48 5.61 -13.67
C ALA A 204 -11.10 4.21 -13.47
N THR A 205 -11.27 3.45 -14.56
CA THR A 205 -11.90 2.12 -14.56
C THR A 205 -10.93 0.99 -14.93
N ARG A 206 -9.72 1.31 -15.43
CA ARG A 206 -8.74 0.32 -15.91
C ARG A 206 -8.28 -0.66 -14.83
N GLU A 207 -8.39 -0.27 -13.57
CA GLU A 207 -7.67 -0.95 -12.51
C GLU A 207 -8.59 -1.28 -11.34
N SER A 208 -8.95 -2.56 -11.26
CA SER A 208 -9.72 -3.15 -10.17
C SER A 208 -8.93 -4.20 -9.40
N TRP A 209 -7.63 -4.29 -9.64
CA TRP A 209 -6.67 -5.23 -9.04
C TRP A 209 -5.64 -4.46 -8.20
N ALA A 210 -4.95 -5.11 -7.26
CA ALA A 210 -4.00 -4.44 -6.35
C ALA A 210 -2.63 -4.23 -6.99
N HIS A 211 -2.23 -2.98 -7.24
CA HIS A 211 -0.93 -2.70 -7.83
C HIS A 211 0.21 -2.93 -6.85
N PRO A 212 1.43 -3.26 -7.33
CA PRO A 212 2.60 -3.40 -6.47
C PRO A 212 2.79 -2.22 -5.51
N ARG A 213 2.55 -0.97 -5.95
CA ARG A 213 2.65 0.21 -5.08
C ARG A 213 1.68 0.22 -3.90
N GLU A 214 0.47 -0.30 -4.06
CA GLU A 214 -0.52 -0.35 -2.98
C GLU A 214 -0.17 -1.42 -1.94
N LEU A 215 0.51 -2.48 -2.39
CA LEU A 215 0.95 -3.59 -1.57
C LEU A 215 2.28 -3.29 -0.86
N ARG A 216 3.18 -2.49 -1.48
CA ARG A 216 4.46 -2.07 -0.89
C ARG A 216 4.27 -1.53 0.53
N SER A 217 5.13 -1.96 1.44
CA SER A 217 5.15 -1.59 2.87
C SER A 217 3.98 -2.08 3.72
N LYS A 218 3.03 -2.83 3.19
CA LYS A 218 2.03 -3.52 4.01
C LYS A 218 2.70 -4.68 4.76
N LYS A 219 1.96 -5.39 5.63
CA LYS A 219 2.39 -6.56 6.42
C LYS A 219 1.28 -7.62 6.45
N LEU A 220 1.63 -8.91 6.34
CA LEU A 220 0.71 -10.06 6.31
C LEU A 220 1.20 -11.01 7.37
N ILE A 221 0.37 -11.21 8.37
CA ILE A 221 0.73 -11.90 9.59
C ILE A 221 -0.04 -13.23 9.62
N ASP A 222 0.67 -14.35 9.62
CA ASP A 222 0.04 -15.66 9.86
C ASP A 222 -0.44 -15.72 11.32
N ALA A 223 -1.72 -16.03 11.54
CA ALA A 223 -2.25 -16.29 12.87
C ALA A 223 -1.61 -17.52 13.54
N ALA A 224 -0.95 -18.40 12.77
CA ALA A 224 -0.32 -19.64 13.22
C ALA A 224 -1.27 -20.63 13.93
N ILE A 225 -2.58 -20.42 13.77
CA ILE A 225 -3.63 -21.32 14.25
C ILE A 225 -4.02 -22.22 13.10
N TYR A 226 -3.28 -23.31 12.94
CA TYR A 226 -3.68 -24.39 12.06
C TYR A 226 -4.80 -25.15 12.76
N THR A 227 -6.05 -24.92 12.36
CA THR A 227 -7.20 -25.47 13.08
C THR A 227 -7.19 -26.99 13.07
N LEU A 228 -7.12 -27.53 14.29
CA LEU A 228 -7.81 -28.69 14.84
C LEU A 228 -7.70 -30.08 14.18
N ASP A 229 -7.26 -30.27 12.94
CA ASP A 229 -7.20 -31.61 12.35
C ASP A 229 -6.09 -31.86 11.31
N SER A 230 -5.30 -30.85 10.91
CA SER A 230 -4.37 -30.94 9.76
C SER A 230 -2.87 -30.83 10.09
N SER A 231 -2.49 -30.38 11.29
CA SER A 231 -1.09 -30.33 11.74
C SER A 231 -0.94 -30.82 13.19
N PRO A 232 -0.15 -31.88 13.46
CA PRO A 232 0.08 -32.38 14.82
C PRO A 232 1.06 -31.51 15.64
N ILE A 233 1.62 -30.43 15.07
CA ILE A 233 2.67 -29.61 15.71
C ILE A 233 2.15 -28.19 15.99
N PRO A 234 1.89 -27.82 17.26
CA PRO A 234 1.56 -26.45 17.65
C PRO A 234 2.73 -25.50 17.37
N ILE A 235 2.48 -24.37 16.70
CA ILE A 235 3.53 -23.35 16.53
C ILE A 235 3.72 -22.55 17.80
N ASN A 236 4.88 -22.76 18.43
CA ASN A 236 5.30 -22.06 19.62
C ASN A 236 6.79 -21.70 19.53
N SER A 237 7.29 -20.94 20.51
CA SER A 237 8.68 -20.49 20.60
C SER A 237 9.70 -21.63 20.40
N GLN A 238 9.48 -22.79 21.03
CA GLN A 238 10.39 -23.94 20.92
C GLN A 238 10.38 -24.53 19.51
N THR A 239 9.19 -24.76 18.94
CA THR A 239 9.03 -25.33 17.60
C THR A 239 9.75 -24.47 16.56
N LEU A 240 9.60 -23.14 16.62
CA LEU A 240 10.31 -22.23 15.70
C LEU A 240 11.83 -22.28 15.86
N ALA A 241 12.32 -22.51 17.08
CA ALA A 241 13.75 -22.61 17.36
C ALA A 241 14.35 -23.95 16.90
N GLU A 242 13.54 -25.01 16.85
CA GLU A 242 13.95 -26.35 16.43
C GLU A 242 13.82 -26.59 14.92
N HIS A 243 12.99 -25.79 14.24
CA HIS A 243 12.66 -25.94 12.82
C HIS A 243 12.98 -24.68 11.99
N PRO A 244 14.26 -24.27 11.84
CA PRO A 244 14.63 -23.09 11.06
C PRO A 244 14.19 -23.19 9.58
N GLU A 245 14.06 -24.40 9.04
CA GLU A 245 13.55 -24.63 7.69
C GLU A 245 12.14 -24.10 7.45
N PHE A 246 11.30 -24.02 8.49
CA PHE A 246 9.94 -23.49 8.39
C PHE A 246 9.98 -22.01 8.01
N THR A 247 10.73 -21.22 8.78
CA THR A 247 10.80 -19.76 8.64
C THR A 247 11.42 -19.29 7.32
N VAL A 248 12.23 -20.14 6.65
CA VAL A 248 12.86 -19.82 5.36
C VAL A 248 11.85 -19.80 4.22
N THR A 249 10.86 -20.70 4.24
CA THR A 249 9.87 -20.84 3.17
C THR A 249 8.48 -20.35 3.58
N HIS A 250 8.36 -19.73 4.76
CA HIS A 250 7.09 -19.24 5.26
C HIS A 250 6.66 -17.98 4.50
N PRO A 251 5.48 -17.97 3.85
CA PRO A 251 5.09 -16.94 2.87
C PRO A 251 4.53 -15.65 3.51
N PHE A 252 4.98 -15.31 4.72
CA PHE A 252 4.41 -14.21 5.52
C PHE A 252 5.49 -13.23 5.98
N ASP A 253 5.05 -12.04 6.38
CA ASP A 253 5.94 -11.02 6.97
C ASP A 253 6.17 -11.23 8.45
N GLY A 254 5.30 -12.00 9.08
CA GLY A 254 5.45 -12.43 10.44
C GLY A 254 4.41 -13.45 10.82
N ILE A 255 4.56 -13.93 12.03
CA ILE A 255 3.72 -14.99 12.59
C ILE A 255 3.28 -14.63 14.00
N ALA A 256 2.05 -14.97 14.36
CA ALA A 256 1.51 -14.87 15.72
C ALA A 256 1.75 -16.21 16.45
N LEU A 257 2.86 -16.30 17.20
CA LEU A 257 3.28 -17.54 17.85
C LEU A 257 2.77 -17.64 19.29
N ARG A 258 2.67 -18.88 19.80
CA ARG A 258 2.43 -19.14 21.23
C ARG A 258 3.74 -19.17 22.02
N ALA A 259 3.77 -18.58 23.20
CA ALA A 259 4.95 -18.60 24.05
C ALA A 259 4.91 -19.83 24.98
N ARG A 260 5.84 -20.77 24.77
CA ARG A 260 5.91 -21.99 25.57
C ARG A 260 6.58 -21.72 26.91
N LEU A 261 5.85 -21.97 27.99
CA LEU A 261 6.33 -21.85 29.36
C LEU A 261 7.22 -23.02 29.76
N ASP A 262 8.02 -22.83 30.81
CA ASP A 262 8.85 -23.89 31.38
C ASP A 262 7.99 -25.10 31.77
N SER A 263 8.38 -26.27 31.25
CA SER A 263 7.57 -27.48 31.37
C SER A 263 7.58 -28.05 32.80
N ALA A 264 8.63 -27.81 33.58
CA ALA A 264 8.69 -28.26 34.98
C ALA A 264 7.79 -27.40 35.86
N TRP A 265 7.80 -26.09 35.67
CA TRP A 265 6.89 -25.17 36.35
C TRP A 265 5.43 -25.46 36.01
N CYS A 266 5.09 -25.69 34.74
CA CYS A 266 3.73 -26.07 34.34
C CYS A 266 3.26 -27.38 35.00
N ALA A 267 4.14 -28.39 35.10
CA ALA A 267 3.83 -29.65 35.76
C ALA A 267 3.58 -29.45 37.27
N GLU A 268 4.39 -28.63 37.93
CA GLU A 268 4.19 -28.30 39.34
C GLU A 268 2.87 -27.57 39.56
N LEU A 269 2.56 -26.56 38.73
CA LEU A 269 1.30 -25.84 38.79
C LEU A 269 0.12 -26.80 38.63
N LYS A 270 0.18 -27.70 37.65
CA LYS A 270 -0.85 -28.73 37.44
C LYS A 270 -1.04 -29.60 38.68
N GLU A 271 0.03 -30.10 39.30
CA GLU A 271 -0.05 -30.87 40.54
C GLU A 271 -0.68 -30.07 41.69
N GLN A 272 -0.41 -28.77 41.78
CA GLN A 272 -1.02 -27.88 42.78
C GLN A 272 -2.52 -27.69 42.53
N LEU A 273 -2.92 -27.48 41.28
CA LEU A 273 -4.33 -27.27 40.92
C LEU A 273 -5.16 -28.56 41.08
N VAL A 274 -4.62 -29.72 40.67
CA VAL A 274 -5.30 -31.03 40.76
C VAL A 274 -5.63 -31.42 42.21
N LYS A 275 -4.84 -30.97 43.20
CA LYS A 275 -5.15 -31.17 44.63
C LYS A 275 -6.46 -30.52 45.06
N LYS A 276 -6.90 -29.46 44.37
CA LYS A 276 -8.12 -28.70 44.67
C LYS A 276 -9.23 -28.94 43.65
N TYR A 277 -8.88 -29.23 42.40
CA TYR A 277 -9.79 -29.44 41.28
C TYR A 277 -9.30 -30.65 40.47
N ALA A 278 -9.91 -31.82 40.67
CA ALA A 278 -9.40 -33.10 40.16
C ALA A 278 -9.27 -33.17 38.62
N ASP A 279 -9.95 -32.28 37.90
CA ASP A 279 -10.00 -32.14 36.44
C ASP A 279 -9.14 -30.98 35.90
N ALA A 280 -8.35 -30.30 36.74
CA ALA A 280 -7.50 -29.20 36.31
C ALA A 280 -6.41 -29.65 35.33
N ASP A 281 -6.21 -28.85 34.28
CA ASP A 281 -5.12 -29.00 33.34
C ASP A 281 -4.33 -27.68 33.21
N VAL A 282 -3.14 -27.77 32.64
CA VAL A 282 -2.30 -26.59 32.36
C VAL A 282 -1.74 -26.75 30.96
N ASP A 283 -2.28 -25.97 30.02
CA ASP A 283 -1.68 -25.81 28.69
C ASP A 283 -0.33 -25.11 28.89
N PRO A 284 0.79 -25.66 28.37
CA PRO A 284 2.12 -25.10 28.57
C PRO A 284 2.37 -23.79 27.80
N ASN A 285 1.34 -23.10 27.33
CA ASN A 285 1.46 -21.84 26.61
C ASN A 285 0.88 -20.66 27.39
N LEU A 286 1.61 -19.55 27.39
CA LEU A 286 1.31 -18.35 28.17
C LEU A 286 -0.09 -17.78 27.90
N ASP A 287 -0.58 -17.85 26.65
CA ASP A 287 -1.88 -17.30 26.25
C ASP A 287 -3.05 -17.82 27.09
N THR A 288 -2.96 -19.05 27.61
CA THR A 288 -4.01 -19.67 28.43
C THR A 288 -4.06 -19.17 29.88
N LEU A 289 -3.00 -18.49 30.34
CA LEU A 289 -2.85 -17.98 31.70
C LEU A 289 -2.88 -16.45 31.79
N LEU A 290 -2.87 -15.74 30.64
CA LEU A 290 -2.90 -14.26 30.60
C LEU A 290 -4.06 -13.68 31.40
N TRP A 291 -5.24 -14.29 31.25
CA TRP A 291 -6.46 -13.91 31.94
C TRP A 291 -6.76 -14.91 33.06
N SER A 292 -5.84 -15.07 34.01
CA SER A 292 -6.01 -16.00 35.12
C SER A 292 -5.58 -15.35 36.44
N ASN A 293 -6.02 -15.94 37.56
CA ASN A 293 -5.59 -15.52 38.89
C ASN A 293 -4.18 -16.02 39.26
N VAL A 294 -3.48 -16.66 38.32
CA VAL A 294 -2.10 -17.13 38.47
C VAL A 294 -1.17 -16.05 37.96
N ALA A 295 -0.40 -15.44 38.86
CA ALA A 295 0.71 -14.57 38.49
C ALA A 295 1.88 -15.44 38.00
N VAL A 296 2.07 -15.49 36.68
CA VAL A 296 3.13 -16.30 36.06
C VAL A 296 4.49 -15.74 36.46
N PRO A 297 5.39 -16.54 37.07
CA PRO A 297 6.64 -16.01 37.55
C PRO A 297 7.62 -15.79 36.38
N ALA A 298 8.59 -14.90 36.56
CA ALA A 298 9.51 -14.50 35.50
C ALA A 298 10.31 -15.68 34.94
N GLU A 299 10.73 -16.61 35.80
CA GLU A 299 11.45 -17.83 35.42
C GLU A 299 10.67 -18.73 34.46
N ALA A 300 9.33 -18.72 34.50
CA ALA A 300 8.51 -19.57 33.66
C ALA A 300 8.54 -19.15 32.18
N VAL A 301 8.88 -17.89 31.86
CA VAL A 301 8.99 -17.40 30.48
C VAL A 301 10.43 -17.34 29.96
N GLU A 302 11.43 -17.57 30.81
CA GLU A 302 12.85 -17.51 30.39
C GLU A 302 13.15 -18.54 29.29
N GLN A 303 12.52 -19.71 29.33
CA GLN A 303 12.64 -20.70 28.26
C GLN A 303 12.11 -20.17 26.93
N ALA A 304 10.96 -19.49 26.92
CA ALA A 304 10.41 -18.87 25.71
C ALA A 304 11.35 -17.80 25.15
N ILE A 305 11.92 -16.94 26.02
CA ILE A 305 12.89 -15.90 25.61
C ILE A 305 14.14 -16.54 25.00
N ALA A 306 14.66 -17.59 25.63
CA ALA A 306 15.83 -18.32 25.14
C ALA A 306 15.56 -18.99 23.78
N ASP A 307 14.38 -19.58 23.60
CA ASP A 307 13.96 -20.18 22.33
C ASP A 307 13.87 -19.12 21.22
N LEU A 308 13.18 -18.00 21.47
CA LEU A 308 13.06 -16.89 20.52
C LEU A 308 14.43 -16.30 20.13
N GLY A 309 15.40 -16.32 21.04
CA GLY A 309 16.79 -15.94 20.77
C GLY A 309 17.53 -16.88 19.80
N ARG A 310 17.06 -18.13 19.64
CA ARG A 310 17.62 -19.14 18.73
C ARG A 310 16.92 -19.22 17.37
N VAL A 311 15.73 -18.63 17.24
CA VAL A 311 14.96 -18.66 15.99
C VAL A 311 15.73 -17.97 14.86
N GLN A 312 15.80 -18.65 13.70
CA GLN A 312 16.37 -18.09 12.48
C GLN A 312 15.27 -17.39 11.68
N TRP A 313 14.89 -16.16 12.05
CA TRP A 313 13.68 -15.50 11.56
C TRP A 313 13.50 -15.38 10.03
N GLY A 314 14.57 -15.46 9.23
CA GLY A 314 14.45 -15.47 7.77
C GLY A 314 13.70 -14.24 7.24
N SER A 315 12.61 -14.48 6.51
CA SER A 315 11.71 -13.45 5.96
C SER A 315 10.81 -12.79 7.01
N LEU A 316 10.63 -13.39 8.19
CA LEU A 316 9.68 -12.98 9.23
C LEU A 316 10.23 -11.81 10.06
N THR A 317 9.82 -10.58 9.75
CA THR A 317 10.27 -9.37 10.47
C THR A 317 9.30 -8.82 11.48
N ASP A 318 8.02 -9.16 11.36
CA ASP A 318 6.95 -8.55 12.13
C ASP A 318 6.19 -9.63 12.91
N ASN A 319 6.87 -10.24 13.87
CA ASN A 319 6.33 -11.36 14.64
C ASN A 319 5.53 -10.87 15.86
N PHE A 320 4.46 -11.59 16.19
CA PHE A 320 3.54 -11.24 17.27
C PHE A 320 3.39 -12.43 18.23
N LEU A 321 2.98 -12.16 19.47
CA LEU A 321 2.45 -13.19 20.34
C LEU A 321 0.96 -13.35 20.09
N TRP A 322 0.51 -14.60 20.05
CA TRP A 322 -0.91 -14.91 20.15
C TRP A 322 -1.42 -14.55 21.54
N SER A 323 -2.55 -13.85 21.59
CA SER A 323 -3.27 -13.52 22.82
C SER A 323 -4.77 -13.62 22.55
N ASN A 324 -5.52 -14.16 23.49
CA ASN A 324 -6.98 -14.19 23.42
C ASN A 324 -7.59 -14.15 24.81
N PHE A 325 -8.90 -13.91 24.92
CA PHE A 325 -9.64 -14.11 26.18
C PHE A 325 -9.90 -15.60 26.45
N ARG A 326 -8.88 -16.44 26.26
CA ARG A 326 -8.91 -17.84 26.66
C ARG A 326 -8.38 -17.98 28.08
N GLY A 327 -8.92 -18.96 28.77
CA GLY A 327 -8.68 -19.21 30.17
C GLY A 327 -9.99 -19.53 30.86
N GLY A 328 -9.92 -19.67 32.18
CA GLY A 328 -11.10 -19.88 32.98
C GLY A 328 -11.50 -21.35 33.12
N GLU A 329 -10.53 -22.26 33.12
CA GLU A 329 -10.70 -23.47 33.91
C GLU A 329 -11.15 -23.06 35.32
N ARG A 330 -12.06 -23.83 35.91
CA ARG A 330 -12.65 -23.52 37.21
C ARG A 330 -11.60 -23.18 38.28
N ALA A 331 -10.40 -23.73 38.14
CA ALA A 331 -9.29 -23.56 39.06
C ALA A 331 -8.61 -22.18 38.99
N THR A 332 -8.67 -21.48 37.85
CA THR A 332 -7.83 -20.31 37.54
C THR A 332 -8.61 -19.06 37.11
N GLN A 333 -9.96 -19.09 37.13
CA GLN A 333 -10.82 -17.95 36.82
C GLN A 333 -10.55 -16.74 37.73
N ILE A 334 -10.47 -15.54 37.13
CA ILE A 334 -10.43 -14.27 37.85
C ILE A 334 -11.84 -13.75 38.14
N ASP A 335 -12.07 -13.15 39.29
CA ASP A 335 -13.14 -12.17 39.46
C ASP A 335 -12.62 -10.78 39.04
N ILE A 336 -13.14 -10.23 37.94
CA ILE A 336 -12.73 -8.89 37.46
C ILE A 336 -12.98 -7.75 38.47
N THR A 337 -13.88 -8.00 39.44
CA THR A 337 -14.17 -7.06 40.55
C THR A 337 -13.18 -7.19 41.72
N SER A 338 -12.35 -8.24 41.74
CA SER A 338 -11.27 -8.44 42.71
C SER A 338 -10.00 -7.74 42.24
N ASP A 339 -9.53 -6.74 43.00
CA ASP A 339 -8.23 -6.10 42.74
C ASP A 339 -7.05 -7.07 42.87
N THR A 340 -7.17 -8.08 43.74
CA THR A 340 -6.14 -9.11 43.91
C THR A 340 -6.02 -9.98 42.66
N ASP A 341 -7.14 -10.43 42.09
CA ASP A 341 -7.14 -11.25 40.88
C ASP A 341 -6.67 -10.40 39.69
N TRP A 342 -7.11 -9.14 39.63
CA TRP A 342 -6.68 -8.21 38.58
C TRP A 342 -5.18 -7.91 38.64
N ALA A 343 -4.59 -7.82 39.83
CA ALA A 343 -3.15 -7.63 39.97
C ALA A 343 -2.33 -8.77 39.33
N ALA A 344 -2.85 -10.01 39.32
CA ALA A 344 -2.23 -11.12 38.59
C ALA A 344 -2.30 -10.91 37.07
N VAL A 345 -3.44 -10.44 36.55
CA VAL A 345 -3.61 -10.10 35.13
C VAL A 345 -2.67 -8.97 34.71
N GLU A 346 -2.56 -7.91 35.50
CA GLU A 346 -1.59 -6.82 35.24
C GLU A 346 -0.14 -7.32 35.27
N HIS A 347 0.20 -8.19 36.22
CA HIS A 347 1.52 -8.82 36.30
C HIS A 347 1.82 -9.62 35.03
N ASN A 348 0.86 -10.44 34.57
CA ASN A 348 0.99 -11.21 33.34
C ASN A 348 1.11 -10.30 32.11
N ALA A 349 0.39 -9.17 32.07
CA ALA A 349 0.50 -8.17 31.01
C ALA A 349 1.91 -7.53 30.94
N ARG A 350 2.53 -7.21 32.09
CA ARG A 350 3.94 -6.77 32.15
C ARG A 350 4.85 -7.86 31.59
N LEU A 351 4.65 -9.10 32.03
CA LEU A 351 5.45 -10.24 31.56
C LEU A 351 5.36 -10.44 30.05
N THR A 352 4.16 -10.30 29.47
CA THR A 352 3.95 -10.31 28.03
C THR A 352 4.71 -9.18 27.32
N GLY A 353 4.63 -7.95 27.84
CA GLY A 353 5.39 -6.82 27.30
C GLY A 353 6.91 -7.07 27.33
N ARG A 354 7.42 -7.63 28.44
CA ARG A 354 8.82 -8.03 28.59
C ARG A 354 9.21 -9.08 27.55
N LEU A 355 8.38 -10.11 27.37
CA LEU A 355 8.60 -11.16 26.38
C LEU A 355 8.63 -10.61 24.95
N CYS A 356 7.74 -9.68 24.59
CA CYS A 356 7.79 -9.02 23.29
C CYS A 356 9.11 -8.25 23.10
N ARG A 357 9.54 -7.47 24.10
CA ARG A 357 10.79 -6.69 24.03
C ARG A 357 12.02 -7.60 23.89
N GLU A 358 12.15 -8.60 24.75
CA GLU A 358 13.34 -9.48 24.80
C GLU A 358 13.34 -10.51 23.67
N GLY A 359 12.17 -10.99 23.26
CA GLY A 359 11.97 -11.86 22.10
C GLY A 359 11.95 -11.14 20.75
N LYS A 360 12.11 -9.82 20.73
CA LYS A 360 12.10 -8.96 19.52
C LYS A 360 10.81 -9.06 18.69
N LEU A 361 9.68 -9.25 19.37
CA LEU A 361 8.35 -9.30 18.76
C LEU A 361 7.76 -7.88 18.69
N LYS A 362 6.94 -7.59 17.68
CA LYS A 362 6.28 -6.29 17.49
C LYS A 362 5.16 -6.04 18.50
N GLY A 363 4.54 -7.11 18.99
CA GLY A 363 3.53 -7.04 20.03
C GLY A 363 2.59 -8.22 19.98
N LEU A 364 1.28 -7.97 20.00
CA LEU A 364 0.25 -9.00 20.13
C LEU A 364 -0.67 -9.04 18.91
N LEU A 365 -1.10 -10.23 18.57
CA LEU A 365 -2.33 -10.45 17.81
C LEU A 365 -3.36 -10.96 18.82
N PHE A 366 -4.34 -10.10 19.08
CA PHE A 366 -5.26 -10.15 20.21
C PHE A 366 -6.69 -10.42 19.75
N ASP A 367 -7.11 -11.66 19.97
CA ASP A 367 -8.44 -12.14 19.72
C ASP A 367 -9.35 -11.85 20.93
N THR A 368 -10.39 -11.06 20.70
CA THR A 368 -11.28 -10.58 21.75
C THR A 368 -12.48 -11.50 22.02
N GLU A 369 -12.54 -12.67 21.40
CA GLU A 369 -13.61 -13.63 21.68
C GLU A 369 -13.47 -14.25 23.08
N GLN A 370 -14.56 -14.22 23.86
CA GLN A 370 -14.64 -14.87 25.17
C GLN A 370 -15.13 -16.31 25.02
N TYR A 371 -14.19 -17.25 24.82
CA TYR A 371 -14.49 -18.65 24.50
C TYR A 371 -15.10 -19.48 25.63
N THR A 372 -15.07 -18.96 26.87
CA THR A 372 -15.57 -19.67 28.05
C THR A 372 -16.53 -18.80 28.85
N HIS A 373 -17.21 -19.43 29.81
CA HIS A 373 -18.11 -18.75 30.73
C HIS A 373 -17.60 -18.89 32.16
N TYR A 374 -17.97 -17.93 33.00
CA TYR A 374 -17.79 -18.04 34.45
C TYR A 374 -18.42 -19.33 35.00
N THR A 375 -17.70 -20.06 35.85
CA THR A 375 -18.19 -21.33 36.40
C THR A 375 -19.54 -21.12 37.10
N GLY A 376 -20.56 -21.85 36.65
CA GLY A 376 -21.92 -21.75 37.19
C GLY A 376 -22.69 -20.49 36.76
N SER A 377 -22.24 -19.78 35.72
CA SER A 377 -22.93 -18.65 35.10
C SER A 377 -22.91 -18.77 33.56
N ASN A 378 -23.80 -18.03 32.90
CA ASN A 378 -23.75 -17.77 31.45
C ASN A 378 -23.05 -16.44 31.15
N ASP A 379 -22.41 -15.81 32.14
CA ASP A 379 -21.59 -14.63 31.85
C ASP A 379 -20.32 -15.07 31.10
N PRO A 380 -20.04 -14.47 29.93
CA PRO A 380 -18.81 -14.73 29.20
C PRO A 380 -17.59 -14.29 30.02
N TYR A 381 -16.49 -15.01 29.88
CA TYR A 381 -15.26 -14.80 30.65
C TYR A 381 -14.17 -14.12 29.80
N PRO A 382 -13.45 -13.10 30.31
CA PRO A 382 -13.48 -12.57 31.67
C PRO A 382 -14.32 -11.29 31.84
N LEU A 383 -14.85 -10.71 30.77
CA LEU A 383 -15.45 -9.36 30.77
C LEU A 383 -16.97 -9.36 30.93
N GLY A 384 -17.63 -10.52 30.98
CA GLY A 384 -19.09 -10.61 31.13
C GLY A 384 -19.65 -10.06 32.45
N ARG A 385 -18.78 -9.76 33.44
CA ARG A 385 -19.08 -9.20 34.76
C ARG A 385 -18.49 -7.81 34.97
N GLY A 386 -18.83 -7.17 36.09
CA GLY A 386 -18.39 -5.81 36.44
C GLY A 386 -19.25 -4.70 35.81
N SER A 387 -19.01 -3.45 36.20
CA SER A 387 -19.60 -2.27 35.54
C SER A 387 -18.78 -1.86 34.31
N ALA A 388 -19.37 -1.04 33.44
CA ALA A 388 -18.67 -0.48 32.29
C ALA A 388 -17.46 0.38 32.71
N GLU A 389 -17.59 1.16 33.79
CA GLU A 389 -16.50 1.95 34.34
C GLU A 389 -15.35 1.08 34.84
N LEU A 390 -15.67 -0.05 35.51
CA LEU A 390 -14.65 -0.98 35.98
C LEU A 390 -13.91 -1.64 34.82
N ARG A 391 -14.63 -2.12 33.79
CA ARG A 391 -14.00 -2.71 32.60
C ARG A 391 -13.11 -1.72 31.87
N ARG A 392 -13.52 -0.45 31.79
CA ARG A 392 -12.70 0.63 31.25
C ARG A 392 -11.43 0.86 32.07
N GLU A 393 -11.56 0.92 33.39
CA GLU A 393 -10.39 1.06 34.27
C GLU A 393 -9.43 -0.14 34.11
N ARG A 394 -9.96 -1.36 34.03
CA ARG A 394 -9.19 -2.58 33.77
C ARG A 394 -8.47 -2.52 32.42
N GLY A 395 -9.15 -2.09 31.35
CA GLY A 395 -8.54 -1.90 30.03
C GLY A 395 -7.36 -0.92 30.05
N LYS A 396 -7.51 0.17 30.79
CA LYS A 396 -6.46 1.17 30.98
C LYS A 396 -5.26 0.62 31.75
N GLN A 397 -5.51 -0.08 32.86
CA GLN A 397 -4.46 -0.71 33.66
C GLN A 397 -3.67 -1.75 32.85
N TRP A 398 -4.38 -2.57 32.06
CA TRP A 398 -3.78 -3.62 31.24
C TRP A 398 -2.83 -3.06 30.16
N ILE A 399 -3.27 -2.08 29.38
CA ILE A 399 -2.42 -1.50 28.33
C ILE A 399 -1.21 -0.77 28.93
N GLN A 400 -1.37 -0.09 30.07
CA GLN A 400 -0.28 0.62 30.74
C GLN A 400 0.75 -0.35 31.31
N ALA A 401 0.29 -1.46 31.92
CA ALA A 401 1.16 -2.53 32.39
C ALA A 401 2.00 -3.10 31.25
N LEU A 402 1.38 -3.40 30.12
CA LEU A 402 2.07 -3.94 28.95
C LEU A 402 3.02 -2.91 28.30
N GLN A 403 2.62 -1.64 28.17
CA GLN A 403 3.48 -0.56 27.63
C GLN A 403 4.67 -0.22 28.54
N SER A 404 4.56 -0.44 29.85
CA SER A 404 5.66 -0.20 30.78
C SER A 404 6.90 -1.05 30.46
N GLU A 405 6.70 -2.22 29.84
CA GLU A 405 7.77 -3.11 29.41
C GLU A 405 8.07 -3.00 27.91
N CYS A 406 7.06 -2.71 27.07
CA CYS A 406 7.21 -2.54 25.62
C CYS A 406 6.54 -1.24 25.13
N PRO A 407 7.24 -0.09 25.17
CA PRO A 407 6.62 1.22 24.85
C PRO A 407 6.10 1.35 23.42
N ASN A 408 6.73 0.66 22.46
CA ASN A 408 6.43 0.70 21.03
C ASN A 408 5.54 -0.44 20.54
N ILE A 409 4.82 -1.11 21.45
CA ILE A 409 4.04 -2.29 21.13
C ILE A 409 2.96 -2.04 20.06
N ARG A 410 2.74 -3.05 19.22
CA ARG A 410 1.66 -3.12 18.23
C ARG A 410 0.67 -4.20 18.62
N ILE A 411 -0.62 -3.87 18.65
CA ILE A 411 -1.67 -4.82 19.02
C ILE A 411 -2.66 -4.89 17.85
N ILE A 412 -2.70 -6.02 17.15
CA ILE A 412 -3.73 -6.32 16.15
C ILE A 412 -4.93 -6.87 16.91
N VAL A 413 -6.05 -6.15 16.93
CA VAL A 413 -7.22 -6.46 17.74
C VAL A 413 -8.36 -6.93 16.84
N PHE A 414 -8.95 -8.08 17.16
CA PHE A 414 -10.14 -8.58 16.48
C PHE A 414 -11.40 -7.86 16.99
N PHE A 415 -12.43 -7.73 16.15
CA PHE A 415 -13.72 -7.08 16.48
C PHE A 415 -13.63 -5.70 17.19
N ALA A 416 -12.65 -4.85 16.86
CA ALA A 416 -12.40 -3.62 17.64
C ALA A 416 -13.38 -2.47 17.30
N TRP A 417 -14.16 -1.97 18.26
CA TRP A 417 -15.15 -0.89 18.03
C TRP A 417 -16.08 -1.13 16.83
N SER A 418 -16.47 -2.38 16.56
CA SER A 418 -17.45 -2.70 15.52
C SER A 418 -18.88 -2.84 16.11
N PRO A 419 -19.91 -2.86 15.25
CA PRO A 419 -21.27 -3.22 15.66
C PRO A 419 -21.37 -4.65 16.24
N ASP A 420 -20.43 -5.54 15.90
CA ASP A 420 -20.42 -6.94 16.37
C ASP A 420 -20.29 -7.01 17.91
N LEU A 421 -19.59 -6.05 18.53
CA LEU A 421 -19.41 -5.96 19.98
C LEU A 421 -20.72 -5.81 20.77
N GLU A 422 -21.80 -5.35 20.13
CA GLU A 422 -23.12 -5.22 20.76
C GLU A 422 -24.06 -6.37 20.37
N ALA A 423 -23.75 -7.07 19.28
CA ALA A 423 -24.62 -8.09 18.71
C ALA A 423 -24.31 -9.50 19.24
N ALA A 424 -23.07 -9.76 19.63
CA ALA A 424 -22.60 -11.08 20.03
C ALA A 424 -22.42 -11.20 21.55
N GLU A 425 -23.02 -12.24 22.15
CA GLU A 425 -22.94 -12.50 23.60
C GLU A 425 -21.48 -12.70 24.05
N PHE A 426 -20.67 -13.43 23.28
CA PHE A 426 -19.26 -13.69 23.58
C PHE A 426 -18.35 -12.44 23.49
N LEU A 427 -18.86 -11.29 23.01
CA LEU A 427 -18.14 -10.01 22.98
C LEU A 427 -18.62 -9.02 24.05
N LYS A 428 -19.55 -9.45 24.93
CA LYS A 428 -20.10 -8.61 26.01
C LYS A 428 -18.98 -8.01 26.87
N GLY A 429 -19.01 -6.69 27.00
CA GLY A 429 -18.07 -5.93 27.84
C GLY A 429 -16.73 -5.59 27.19
N VAL A 430 -16.42 -6.15 26.00
CA VAL A 430 -15.17 -5.89 25.28
C VAL A 430 -15.05 -4.41 24.89
N ARG A 431 -16.12 -3.75 24.44
CA ARG A 431 -16.09 -2.32 24.09
C ARG A 431 -15.59 -1.45 25.24
N ASP A 432 -16.11 -1.66 26.44
CA ASP A 432 -15.72 -0.89 27.63
C ASP A 432 -14.23 -1.06 27.92
N PHE A 433 -13.72 -2.30 27.79
CA PHE A 433 -12.32 -2.63 27.97
C PHE A 433 -11.43 -1.97 26.91
N LEU A 434 -11.82 -2.02 25.63
CA LEU A 434 -11.11 -1.36 24.54
C LEU A 434 -11.08 0.16 24.71
N ASP A 435 -12.18 0.79 25.14
CA ASP A 435 -12.19 2.21 25.49
C ASP A 435 -11.20 2.54 26.62
N GLY A 436 -11.01 1.60 27.55
CA GLY A 436 -9.98 1.67 28.59
C GLY A 436 -8.57 1.63 28.01
N MET A 437 -8.31 0.67 27.12
CA MET A 437 -7.04 0.58 26.40
C MET A 437 -6.75 1.86 25.62
N LEU A 438 -7.76 2.43 24.95
CA LEU A 438 -7.61 3.67 24.21
C LEU A 438 -7.34 4.85 25.16
N GLU A 439 -7.97 4.91 26.33
CA GLU A 439 -7.68 5.93 27.36
C GLU A 439 -6.24 5.80 27.88
N GLY A 440 -5.74 4.58 28.06
CA GLY A 440 -4.41 4.29 28.62
C GLY A 440 -3.26 4.36 27.63
N ILE A 441 -3.49 4.15 26.33
CA ILE A 441 -2.40 4.03 25.35
C ILE A 441 -1.69 5.35 25.10
N GLU A 442 -0.36 5.28 25.01
CA GLU A 442 0.53 6.40 24.68
C GLU A 442 1.46 6.10 23.50
N GLU A 443 2.02 7.14 22.88
CA GLU A 443 3.03 7.00 21.83
C GLU A 443 4.29 6.32 22.37
N PRO A 444 5.00 5.46 21.61
CA PRO A 444 4.81 5.17 20.17
C PRO A 444 3.96 3.91 19.86
N ALA A 445 3.22 3.35 20.81
CA ALA A 445 2.38 2.17 20.57
C ALA A 445 1.22 2.44 19.60
N ARG A 446 0.73 1.39 18.93
CA ARG A 446 -0.47 1.46 18.08
C ARG A 446 -1.38 0.25 18.25
N LEU A 447 -2.67 0.51 18.07
CA LEU A 447 -3.68 -0.51 17.88
C LEU A 447 -3.96 -0.63 16.39
N VAL A 448 -4.20 -1.85 15.92
CA VAL A 448 -4.65 -2.12 14.56
C VAL A 448 -5.98 -2.83 14.69
N HIS A 449 -7.05 -2.24 14.15
CA HIS A 449 -8.32 -2.93 14.07
C HIS A 449 -8.24 -3.99 12.96
N GLY A 450 -7.82 -5.21 13.28
CA GLY A 450 -7.75 -6.33 12.33
C GLY A 450 -9.15 -6.88 12.02
N TYR A 451 -9.98 -6.13 11.30
CA TYR A 451 -11.40 -6.43 11.16
C TYR A 451 -11.64 -7.82 10.57
N GLU A 452 -12.15 -8.71 11.40
CA GLU A 452 -12.25 -10.13 11.08
C GLU A 452 -13.20 -10.41 9.92
N ASN A 453 -14.36 -9.76 9.83
CA ASN A 453 -15.34 -10.11 8.81
C ASN A 453 -14.86 -9.92 7.35
N THR A 454 -13.78 -9.18 7.09
CA THR A 454 -13.19 -9.11 5.74
C THR A 454 -12.69 -10.47 5.27
N PHE A 455 -12.36 -11.35 6.21
CA PHE A 455 -12.13 -12.77 6.02
C PHE A 455 -13.05 -13.40 4.96
N TYR A 456 -14.36 -13.18 5.13
CA TYR A 456 -15.37 -13.81 4.31
C TYR A 456 -15.52 -13.19 2.92
N TYR A 457 -14.84 -12.09 2.63
CA TYR A 457 -14.97 -11.41 1.33
C TYR A 457 -14.30 -12.19 0.19
N GLY A 458 -13.50 -13.20 0.51
CA GLY A 458 -12.98 -14.19 -0.44
C GLY A 458 -13.97 -15.32 -0.77
N GLN A 459 -15.15 -15.36 -0.16
CA GLN A 459 -16.16 -16.38 -0.47
C GLN A 459 -16.94 -16.06 -1.75
N ARG A 460 -17.38 -17.09 -2.46
CA ARG A 460 -18.17 -16.98 -3.70
C ARG A 460 -19.44 -16.15 -3.54
N ALA A 461 -19.93 -15.63 -4.67
CA ALA A 461 -21.22 -14.95 -4.74
C ALA A 461 -22.35 -15.87 -4.23
N GLY A 462 -23.35 -15.29 -3.55
CA GLY A 462 -24.45 -16.01 -2.91
C GLY A 462 -24.14 -16.59 -1.52
N SER A 463 -22.92 -16.42 -1.00
CA SER A 463 -22.61 -16.76 0.41
C SER A 463 -23.18 -15.71 1.38
N ARG A 464 -23.28 -16.06 2.67
CA ARG A 464 -23.80 -15.17 3.73
C ARG A 464 -23.13 -13.79 3.73
N PHE A 465 -21.83 -13.74 3.44
CA PHE A 465 -21.01 -12.52 3.51
C PHE A 465 -20.61 -11.96 2.13
N THR A 466 -20.87 -12.71 1.06
CA THR A 466 -20.74 -12.27 -0.33
C THR A 466 -22.05 -12.57 -1.07
N PRO A 467 -23.17 -11.88 -0.75
CA PRO A 467 -24.46 -12.17 -1.38
C PRO A 467 -24.46 -11.86 -2.89
N GLU A 468 -23.74 -10.82 -3.31
CA GLU A 468 -23.58 -10.40 -4.70
C GLU A 468 -22.12 -9.99 -4.99
N GLY A 469 -21.75 -9.97 -6.27
CA GLY A 469 -20.43 -9.50 -6.73
C GLY A 469 -19.32 -10.53 -6.67
N PHE A 470 -18.11 -10.09 -7.00
CA PHE A 470 -16.92 -10.93 -7.12
C PHE A 470 -16.21 -11.10 -5.76
N PRO A 471 -15.72 -12.30 -5.39
CA PRO A 471 -14.83 -12.49 -4.24
C PRO A 471 -13.60 -11.61 -4.36
N GLY A 472 -13.23 -10.85 -3.32
CA GLY A 472 -12.11 -9.91 -3.47
C GLY A 472 -12.44 -8.68 -4.33
N GLN A 473 -13.69 -8.22 -4.37
CA GLN A 473 -14.04 -6.98 -5.07
C GLN A 473 -13.50 -5.75 -4.32
N ARG A 474 -12.56 -5.03 -4.93
CA ARG A 474 -11.96 -3.77 -4.42
C ARG A 474 -12.94 -2.82 -3.72
N ALA A 475 -14.09 -2.53 -4.34
CA ALA A 475 -15.07 -1.59 -3.81
C ALA A 475 -15.60 -1.98 -2.42
N ARG A 476 -15.70 -3.29 -2.14
CA ARG A 476 -16.12 -3.80 -0.84
C ARG A 476 -15.08 -3.46 0.23
N TYR A 477 -13.81 -3.65 -0.08
CA TYR A 477 -12.69 -3.33 0.80
C TYR A 477 -12.56 -1.83 1.05
N GLU A 478 -12.68 -1.02 0.01
CA GLU A 478 -12.68 0.45 0.12
C GLU A 478 -13.83 0.92 1.02
N SER A 479 -15.04 0.40 0.81
CA SER A 479 -16.20 0.69 1.65
C SER A 479 -16.00 0.24 3.10
N THR A 480 -15.36 -0.91 3.33
CA THR A 480 -15.05 -1.39 4.66
C THR A 480 -14.00 -0.51 5.34
N ASN A 481 -12.95 -0.09 4.64
CA ASN A 481 -11.97 0.86 5.19
C ASN A 481 -12.65 2.16 5.63
N ASP A 482 -13.51 2.75 4.79
CA ASP A 482 -14.28 3.94 5.13
C ASP A 482 -15.16 3.71 6.38
N THR A 483 -15.78 2.53 6.46
CA THR A 483 -16.60 2.13 7.61
C THR A 483 -15.77 2.03 8.90
N LEU A 484 -14.61 1.38 8.85
CA LEU A 484 -13.68 1.26 9.98
C LEU A 484 -13.22 2.63 10.49
N ARG A 485 -13.00 3.59 9.59
CA ARG A 485 -12.66 4.97 9.97
C ARG A 485 -13.84 5.71 10.62
N ASN A 486 -15.07 5.43 10.18
CA ASN A 486 -16.27 6.02 10.76
C ASN A 486 -16.66 5.41 12.13
N TRP A 487 -16.21 4.20 12.44
CA TRP A 487 -16.42 3.57 13.74
C TRP A 487 -15.69 4.23 14.90
N ARG A 488 -14.88 5.26 14.65
CA ARG A 488 -14.50 6.25 15.68
C ARG A 488 -15.70 6.77 16.48
N GLY A 489 -16.90 6.81 15.89
CA GLY A 489 -18.14 7.21 16.58
C GLY A 489 -18.66 6.18 17.59
N LEU A 490 -18.15 4.95 17.56
CA LEU A 490 -18.43 3.88 18.53
C LEU A 490 -17.41 3.86 19.68
N ALA A 491 -16.28 4.55 19.54
CA ALA A 491 -15.29 4.75 20.58
C ALA A 491 -15.67 5.94 21.48
N ARG A 492 -15.31 5.87 22.76
CA ARG A 492 -15.58 6.97 23.70
C ARG A 492 -14.71 8.21 23.46
N ASP A 493 -13.51 8.03 22.92
CA ASP A 493 -12.60 9.12 22.53
C ASP A 493 -12.26 9.01 21.03
N PRO A 494 -13.06 9.63 20.15
CA PRO A 494 -12.81 9.60 18.70
C PRO A 494 -11.48 10.22 18.28
N LEU A 495 -10.93 11.17 19.05
CA LEU A 495 -9.65 11.82 18.72
C LEU A 495 -8.48 10.92 19.03
N LYS A 496 -8.51 10.20 20.16
CA LYS A 496 -7.52 9.15 20.41
C LYS A 496 -7.66 7.99 19.44
N TYR A 497 -8.89 7.62 19.05
CA TYR A 497 -9.10 6.60 18.02
C TYR A 497 -8.36 6.95 16.74
N ASP A 498 -8.59 8.16 16.19
CA ASP A 498 -7.93 8.64 14.97
C ASP A 498 -6.39 8.68 15.08
N ARG A 499 -5.86 8.85 16.30
CA ARG A 499 -4.42 8.93 16.55
C ARG A 499 -3.75 7.56 16.70
N PHE A 500 -4.39 6.63 17.40
CA PHE A 500 -3.77 5.38 17.86
C PHE A 500 -4.25 4.14 17.12
N VAL A 501 -5.40 4.20 16.44
CA VAL A 501 -6.00 3.05 15.76
C VAL A 501 -5.76 3.15 14.26
N GLN A 502 -5.10 2.14 13.72
CA GLN A 502 -4.95 1.91 12.28
C GLN A 502 -6.07 0.98 11.79
N ALA A 503 -6.54 1.19 10.56
CA ALA A 503 -7.40 0.22 9.89
C ALA A 503 -6.58 -1.01 9.50
N GLY A 504 -6.96 -2.18 10.01
CA GLY A 504 -6.45 -3.50 9.65
C GLY A 504 -7.53 -4.34 8.98
N MET A 505 -7.13 -5.48 8.39
CA MET A 505 -8.07 -6.42 7.78
C MET A 505 -7.64 -7.87 8.02
N ALA A 506 -8.57 -8.78 7.83
CA ALA A 506 -8.36 -10.22 7.83
C ALA A 506 -8.45 -10.82 6.41
N ALA A 507 -7.70 -11.89 6.19
CA ALA A 507 -7.80 -12.70 4.98
C ALA A 507 -7.79 -14.19 5.30
N TRP A 508 -8.48 -15.01 4.49
CA TRP A 508 -8.19 -16.45 4.46
C TRP A 508 -7.01 -16.68 3.55
N LEU A 509 -6.15 -17.62 3.90
CA LEU A 509 -5.17 -18.15 2.97
C LEU A 509 -4.95 -19.62 3.28
N GLU A 510 -4.96 -20.46 2.25
CA GLU A 510 -4.54 -21.87 2.38
C GLU A 510 -3.25 -22.11 1.62
N SER A 511 -2.34 -22.88 2.23
CA SER A 511 -1.00 -23.17 1.70
C SER A 511 -1.04 -23.93 0.38
N ASP A 512 -2.06 -24.77 0.23
CA ASP A 512 -2.31 -25.55 -0.97
C ASP A 512 -3.76 -26.08 -0.90
N PRO A 513 -4.65 -25.77 -1.86
CA PRO A 513 -5.95 -26.44 -1.95
C PRO A 513 -5.84 -27.96 -2.15
N TRP A 514 -4.63 -28.51 -2.38
CA TRP A 514 -4.34 -29.93 -2.62
C TRP A 514 -3.49 -30.62 -1.54
N ASN A 515 -2.91 -29.92 -0.57
CA ASN A 515 -2.12 -30.54 0.52
C ASN A 515 -3.00 -30.86 1.74
N LEU A 516 -4.21 -31.31 1.47
CA LEU A 516 -5.12 -31.83 2.48
C LEU A 516 -4.82 -33.28 2.76
N TRP A 517 -5.08 -33.71 3.99
CA TRP A 517 -5.12 -35.12 4.32
C TRP A 517 -6.13 -35.84 3.43
N ASN A 518 -5.79 -37.05 2.96
CA ASN A 518 -6.65 -37.85 2.08
C ASN A 518 -8.05 -38.01 2.70
N GLY A 519 -9.10 -37.56 2.00
CA GLY A 519 -10.49 -37.64 2.46
C GLY A 519 -11.08 -36.34 3.05
N TRP A 520 -10.29 -35.26 3.16
CA TRP A 520 -10.78 -33.95 3.54
C TRP A 520 -11.28 -33.15 2.32
N PRO A 521 -12.36 -32.35 2.45
CA PRO A 521 -12.81 -31.51 1.37
C PRO A 521 -11.71 -30.52 1.00
N SER A 522 -11.19 -30.60 -0.23
CA SER A 522 -10.53 -29.47 -0.91
C SER A 522 -11.33 -28.21 -0.70
N GLY A 523 -10.71 -27.03 -0.77
CA GLY A 523 -11.46 -25.82 -1.07
C GLY A 523 -12.30 -26.12 -2.30
N THR A 524 -13.57 -26.52 -2.07
CA THR A 524 -14.39 -27.11 -3.13
C THR A 524 -14.77 -26.00 -4.11
N ARG A 525 -15.45 -26.37 -5.19
CA ARG A 525 -16.17 -25.44 -6.09
C ARG A 525 -16.93 -24.32 -5.37
N ASP A 526 -17.24 -24.48 -4.08
CA ASP A 526 -18.12 -23.60 -3.30
C ASP A 526 -17.44 -22.81 -2.17
N THR A 527 -16.14 -23.01 -1.86
CA THR A 527 -15.55 -22.52 -0.60
C THR A 527 -14.14 -21.92 -0.69
N ILE A 528 -14.10 -20.64 -0.30
CA ILE A 528 -13.01 -19.78 0.22
C ILE A 528 -11.75 -19.60 -0.66
N TRP A 529 -11.64 -18.42 -1.27
CA TRP A 529 -10.45 -17.93 -1.97
C TRP A 529 -9.63 -16.99 -1.10
N SER A 530 -8.32 -16.94 -1.36
CA SER A 530 -7.44 -15.96 -0.71
C SER A 530 -7.81 -14.55 -1.14
N ASN A 531 -8.29 -13.75 -0.21
CA ASN A 531 -8.71 -12.37 -0.42
C ASN A 531 -7.59 -11.34 -0.14
N VAL A 532 -6.36 -11.85 -0.02
CA VAL A 532 -5.17 -11.16 0.46
C VAL A 532 -4.91 -9.84 -0.30
N PRO A 533 -4.76 -9.79 -1.64
CA PRO A 533 -4.32 -8.57 -2.33
C PRO A 533 -5.20 -7.33 -2.06
N MET A 534 -6.53 -7.51 -2.00
CA MET A 534 -7.43 -6.38 -1.71
C MET A 534 -7.42 -5.98 -0.25
N ALA A 535 -7.32 -6.93 0.68
CA ALA A 535 -7.17 -6.62 2.10
C ALA A 535 -5.93 -5.74 2.34
N LEU A 536 -4.84 -6.04 1.64
CA LEU A 536 -3.59 -5.29 1.74
C LEU A 536 -3.65 -3.92 1.08
N ALA A 537 -4.19 -3.84 -0.13
CA ALA A 537 -4.31 -2.57 -0.85
C ALA A 537 -5.16 -1.53 -0.10
N THR A 538 -5.98 -1.97 0.85
CA THR A 538 -6.93 -1.13 1.58
C THR A 538 -6.69 -1.07 3.10
N THR A 539 -5.75 -1.84 3.65
CA THR A 539 -5.31 -1.69 5.05
C THR A 539 -4.37 -0.48 5.20
N ASP A 540 -4.14 0.02 6.41
CA ASP A 540 -3.10 1.02 6.67
C ASP A 540 -1.70 0.38 6.68
N GLU A 541 -1.55 -0.77 7.35
CA GLU A 541 -0.26 -1.45 7.49
C GLU A 541 -0.40 -2.97 7.54
N TYR A 542 -1.17 -3.53 8.48
CA TYR A 542 -1.24 -4.98 8.70
C TYR A 542 -2.54 -5.60 8.15
N VAL A 543 -2.39 -6.78 7.55
CA VAL A 543 -3.44 -7.78 7.35
C VAL A 543 -3.04 -9.01 8.15
N TRP A 544 -3.99 -9.65 8.82
CA TRP A 544 -3.75 -10.95 9.42
C TRP A 544 -4.43 -12.05 8.61
N CYS A 545 -3.85 -13.25 8.64
CA CYS A 545 -4.31 -14.39 7.87
C CYS A 545 -4.75 -15.53 8.79
N TRP A 546 -5.88 -16.12 8.45
CA TRP A 546 -6.30 -17.41 8.99
C TRP A 546 -6.14 -18.51 7.95
N SER A 547 -5.79 -19.70 8.43
CA SER A 547 -5.53 -20.89 7.63
C SER A 547 -6.02 -22.12 8.38
N GLU A 548 -6.93 -22.90 7.81
CA GLU A 548 -7.48 -24.09 8.48
C GLU A 548 -6.87 -25.40 7.97
N HIS A 549 -6.47 -25.39 6.70
CA HIS A 549 -6.13 -26.56 5.92
C HIS A 549 -4.68 -26.53 5.43
N SER A 550 -3.86 -25.75 6.12
CA SER A 550 -2.49 -25.48 5.71
C SER A 550 -1.51 -26.37 6.44
N ASN A 551 -0.59 -26.97 5.68
CA ASN A 551 0.44 -27.85 6.22
C ASN A 551 1.84 -27.36 5.80
N PHE A 552 2.16 -26.15 6.27
CA PHE A 552 3.44 -25.48 5.98
C PHE A 552 4.66 -26.25 6.56
N MET A 553 4.46 -27.15 7.53
CA MET A 553 5.52 -27.93 8.19
C MET A 553 5.79 -29.31 7.54
N HIS A 554 4.77 -30.08 7.10
CA HIS A 554 4.99 -31.44 6.55
C HIS A 554 5.44 -31.49 5.09
N GLN A 555 5.72 -30.36 4.42
CA GLN A 555 6.33 -30.40 3.07
C GLN A 555 7.69 -31.14 3.01
N ARG A 556 8.21 -31.70 4.11
CA ARG A 556 9.42 -32.54 4.15
C ARG A 556 9.39 -33.83 4.99
N ALA A 557 8.36 -34.07 5.80
CA ALA A 557 8.31 -35.26 6.67
C ALA A 557 7.44 -36.34 6.00
N GLY A 558 8.13 -37.27 5.32
CA GLY A 558 7.60 -38.10 4.24
C GLY A 558 6.39 -38.98 4.53
N GLU A 559 5.61 -39.21 3.46
CA GLU A 559 4.92 -40.48 3.18
C GLU A 559 4.60 -40.59 1.68
N SER A 560 5.65 -40.57 0.85
CA SER A 560 5.73 -41.19 -0.48
C SER A 560 7.09 -40.81 -1.06
N ALA A 561 7.86 -41.82 -1.45
CA ALA A 561 9.21 -41.69 -1.96
C ALA A 561 9.27 -40.96 -3.32
N VAL A 562 9.15 -39.64 -3.31
CA VAL A 562 9.64 -38.76 -4.37
C VAL A 562 10.64 -37.79 -3.74
N ALA A 563 11.90 -38.21 -3.79
CA ALA A 563 13.16 -37.47 -3.59
C ALA A 563 13.16 -36.24 -2.65
N HIS A 564 13.81 -36.42 -1.50
CA HIS A 564 14.29 -35.38 -0.58
C HIS A 564 15.38 -34.44 -1.17
N SER A 565 15.14 -33.71 -2.27
CA SER A 565 16.22 -32.88 -2.86
C SER A 565 15.86 -31.53 -3.46
N GLU A 566 14.61 -31.09 -3.47
CA GLU A 566 14.26 -29.79 -4.05
C GLU A 566 13.51 -28.92 -3.04
N GLN A 567 14.14 -27.82 -2.67
CA GLN A 567 13.51 -26.66 -2.06
C GLN A 567 12.78 -25.92 -3.17
N TRP A 568 11.45 -25.93 -3.15
CA TRP A 568 10.63 -25.31 -4.18
C TRP A 568 9.42 -24.66 -3.50
N LEU A 569 9.19 -23.38 -3.79
CA LEU A 569 8.03 -22.64 -3.30
C LEU A 569 6.86 -22.87 -4.24
N ASN A 570 5.65 -23.08 -3.71
CA ASN A 570 4.44 -23.07 -4.52
C ASN A 570 4.34 -21.68 -5.21
N PRO A 571 4.33 -21.57 -6.56
CA PRO A 571 4.31 -20.28 -7.25
C PRO A 571 3.11 -19.41 -6.90
N TYR A 572 1.98 -19.99 -6.50
CA TYR A 572 0.83 -19.25 -5.98
C TYR A 572 1.15 -18.64 -4.62
N LEU A 573 1.66 -19.41 -3.65
CA LEU A 573 2.11 -18.85 -2.38
C LEU A 573 3.26 -17.87 -2.55
N ALA A 574 4.20 -18.15 -3.45
CA ALA A 574 5.28 -17.25 -3.82
C ALA A 574 4.74 -15.98 -4.47
N SER A 575 3.71 -16.03 -5.31
CA SER A 575 3.10 -14.82 -5.85
C SER A 575 2.39 -13.98 -4.79
N LEU A 576 1.81 -14.62 -3.78
CA LEU A 576 1.14 -13.94 -2.66
C LEU A 576 2.15 -13.37 -1.67
N SER A 577 3.26 -14.07 -1.42
CA SER A 577 4.32 -13.68 -0.48
C SER A 577 5.38 -12.77 -1.07
N ASN A 578 5.77 -13.00 -2.32
CA ASN A 578 6.82 -12.24 -2.99
C ASN A 578 6.36 -10.82 -3.37
N GLN A 579 5.09 -10.46 -3.14
CA GLN A 579 4.51 -9.17 -3.54
C GLN A 579 3.53 -8.53 -2.58
N THR A 580 3.09 -9.19 -1.52
CA THR A 580 2.55 -8.39 -0.43
C THR A 580 3.63 -7.44 0.14
N PHE A 581 4.93 -7.73 -0.10
CA PHE A 581 6.08 -7.16 0.62
C PHE A 581 7.31 -6.82 -0.21
N ASN A 582 7.18 -6.01 -1.25
CA ASN A 582 8.35 -5.24 -1.65
C ASN A 582 8.54 -4.14 -0.58
N ARG A 583 9.35 -4.40 0.44
CA ARG A 583 9.60 -3.49 1.59
C ARG A 583 10.51 -2.33 1.20
N GLY A 584 11.00 -2.33 -0.05
CA GLY A 584 11.98 -1.39 -0.58
C GLY A 584 13.42 -1.73 -0.18
N THR A 585 13.62 -2.77 0.64
CA THR A 585 14.93 -3.24 1.10
C THR A 585 15.55 -4.29 0.19
N GLU A 586 14.74 -4.92 -0.66
CA GLU A 586 15.13 -5.95 -1.63
C GLU A 586 15.72 -5.33 -2.90
N GLN A 587 15.62 -4.01 -3.05
CA GLN A 587 16.19 -3.28 -4.17
C GLN A 587 17.72 -3.40 -4.14
N VAL A 588 18.25 -4.15 -5.09
CA VAL A 588 19.69 -4.35 -5.22
C VAL A 588 20.28 -3.36 -6.22
N THR A 589 21.46 -2.82 -5.90
CA THR A 589 22.27 -2.07 -6.88
C THR A 589 23.04 -3.00 -7.81
N SER A 590 23.13 -4.29 -7.49
CA SER A 590 23.80 -5.33 -8.28
C SER A 590 23.03 -6.65 -8.19
N LEU A 591 22.76 -7.29 -9.32
CA LEU A 591 22.12 -8.61 -9.43
C LEU A 591 22.94 -9.50 -10.36
N ALA A 592 23.10 -10.77 -9.99
CA ALA A 592 23.68 -11.80 -10.85
C ALA A 592 22.92 -13.11 -10.60
N GLU A 593 21.89 -13.33 -11.42
CA GLU A 593 21.04 -14.52 -11.38
C GLU A 593 21.40 -15.46 -12.53
N ASP A 594 21.64 -16.73 -12.20
CA ASP A 594 21.95 -17.78 -13.17
C ASP A 594 20.99 -18.98 -13.06
N PHE A 595 19.92 -18.83 -12.28
CA PHE A 595 18.84 -19.79 -12.06
C PHE A 595 19.34 -21.18 -11.63
N GLY A 596 20.46 -21.23 -10.91
CA GLY A 596 20.96 -22.46 -10.28
C GLY A 596 20.09 -22.94 -9.10
N ASP A 597 19.41 -22.00 -8.45
CA ASP A 597 18.38 -22.23 -7.43
C ASP A 597 17.05 -21.62 -7.91
N ASP A 598 15.94 -21.97 -7.23
CA ASP A 598 14.60 -21.49 -7.56
C ASP A 598 14.55 -19.96 -7.39
N PRO A 599 14.31 -19.16 -8.46
CA PRO A 599 14.32 -17.70 -8.37
C PRO A 599 13.25 -17.15 -7.41
N LEU A 600 12.20 -17.92 -7.10
CA LEU A 600 11.23 -17.54 -6.08
C LEU A 600 11.84 -17.43 -4.67
N LEU A 601 12.98 -18.08 -4.42
CA LEU A 601 13.75 -17.99 -3.18
C LEU A 601 14.76 -16.83 -3.19
N SER A 602 15.03 -16.22 -4.36
CA SER A 602 16.03 -15.16 -4.53
C SER A 602 15.41 -13.78 -4.82
N GLY A 603 14.15 -13.56 -4.46
CA GLY A 603 13.49 -12.25 -4.54
C GLY A 603 12.76 -11.96 -5.86
N TRP A 604 12.66 -12.93 -6.76
CA TRP A 604 11.83 -12.80 -7.97
C TRP A 604 10.35 -12.95 -7.67
N TYR A 605 9.50 -12.24 -8.42
CA TYR A 605 8.07 -12.22 -8.16
C TYR A 605 7.18 -12.02 -9.39
N PHE A 606 5.89 -12.28 -9.18
CA PHE A 606 4.82 -12.07 -10.14
C PHE A 606 4.12 -10.72 -9.93
N ASP A 607 4.25 -9.80 -10.89
CA ASP A 607 3.54 -8.50 -10.88
C ASP A 607 2.13 -8.67 -11.46
N TYR A 608 1.22 -9.24 -10.65
CA TYR A 608 -0.22 -9.29 -10.87
C TYR A 608 -1.00 -9.81 -9.64
N ASP A 609 -2.31 -9.66 -9.67
CA ASP A 609 -3.28 -10.06 -8.66
C ASP A 609 -3.81 -11.45 -9.01
N MET A 610 -3.42 -12.44 -8.23
CA MET A 610 -3.85 -13.82 -8.43
C MET A 610 -5.37 -14.00 -8.40
N LEU A 611 -6.12 -13.15 -7.70
CA LEU A 611 -7.58 -13.22 -7.69
C LEU A 611 -8.18 -12.87 -9.04
N SER A 612 -7.50 -12.06 -9.86
CA SER A 612 -8.00 -11.76 -11.20
C SER A 612 -8.05 -13.02 -12.08
N ILE A 613 -7.19 -14.02 -11.81
CA ILE A 613 -7.17 -15.30 -12.52
C ILE A 613 -8.42 -16.13 -12.21
N CYS A 614 -8.97 -15.99 -11.01
CA CYS A 614 -10.21 -16.64 -10.58
C CYS A 614 -11.47 -15.84 -10.90
N ARG A 615 -11.40 -14.75 -11.69
CA ARG A 615 -12.61 -14.01 -12.09
C ARG A 615 -13.47 -14.86 -13.02
N GLU A 616 -14.51 -15.46 -12.45
CA GLU A 616 -15.57 -16.13 -13.20
C GLU A 616 -16.25 -15.16 -14.16
N ALA A 617 -16.54 -15.60 -15.39
CA ALA A 617 -17.39 -14.85 -16.30
C ALA A 617 -18.89 -14.94 -15.88
N THR A 618 -19.25 -15.98 -15.11
CA THR A 618 -20.61 -16.29 -14.63
C THR A 618 -20.54 -17.12 -13.34
N GLY A 619 -21.45 -16.90 -12.38
CA GLY A 619 -21.46 -17.55 -11.05
C GLY A 619 -21.61 -19.07 -10.97
N ASP A 620 -21.67 -19.78 -12.11
CA ASP A 620 -21.76 -21.24 -12.21
C ASP A 620 -20.42 -21.89 -12.67
N GLN A 621 -19.38 -21.09 -12.94
CA GLN A 621 -18.10 -21.60 -13.41
C GLN A 621 -17.27 -22.13 -12.25
N ALA A 622 -16.77 -23.36 -12.36
CA ALA A 622 -15.80 -23.86 -11.40
C ALA A 622 -14.53 -23.02 -11.47
N SER A 623 -14.11 -22.45 -10.34
CA SER A 623 -12.89 -21.67 -10.28
C SER A 623 -11.68 -22.50 -10.71
N PRO A 624 -10.74 -21.90 -11.47
CA PRO A 624 -9.57 -22.60 -11.94
C PRO A 624 -8.71 -23.15 -10.80
N VAL A 625 -8.46 -24.45 -10.85
CA VAL A 625 -7.44 -25.09 -10.02
C VAL A 625 -6.05 -24.60 -10.45
N PHE A 626 -5.31 -24.00 -9.53
CA PHE A 626 -3.90 -23.63 -9.73
C PHE A 626 -3.00 -24.86 -9.55
N THR A 627 -2.59 -25.46 -10.66
CA THR A 627 -1.47 -26.41 -10.71
C THR A 627 -0.18 -25.68 -11.14
N ARG A 628 0.98 -26.33 -10.99
CA ARG A 628 2.25 -25.80 -11.54
C ARG A 628 2.19 -25.57 -13.05
N ASP A 629 1.44 -26.39 -13.78
CA ASP A 629 1.21 -26.22 -15.23
C ASP A 629 0.21 -25.09 -15.52
N ALA A 630 -0.63 -24.80 -14.55
CA ALA A 630 -1.48 -23.64 -14.52
C ALA A 630 -0.77 -22.47 -13.82
N VAL A 631 0.51 -22.22 -14.06
CA VAL A 631 1.09 -20.87 -13.95
C VAL A 631 2.13 -20.76 -15.07
N PRO A 632 2.29 -19.60 -15.72
CA PRO A 632 3.26 -19.39 -16.80
C PRO A 632 4.71 -19.28 -16.26
N TYR A 633 5.07 -20.13 -15.31
CA TYR A 633 6.35 -20.21 -14.61
C TYR A 633 6.82 -21.65 -14.57
N GLN A 634 7.94 -21.92 -15.24
CA GLN A 634 8.60 -23.22 -15.18
C GLN A 634 10.09 -22.98 -14.98
N TRP A 635 10.55 -23.10 -13.74
CA TRP A 635 11.97 -23.18 -13.41
C TRP A 635 12.44 -24.63 -13.53
N ASP A 636 13.61 -24.80 -14.12
CA ASP A 636 14.26 -26.09 -14.26
C ASP A 636 15.72 -25.98 -13.81
N ARG A 637 16.06 -26.74 -12.76
CA ARG A 637 17.38 -26.72 -12.13
C ARG A 637 18.47 -27.24 -13.04
N GLU A 638 18.20 -28.33 -13.78
CA GLU A 638 19.19 -28.98 -14.64
C GLU A 638 19.63 -28.08 -15.80
N SER A 639 18.66 -27.44 -16.47
CA SER A 639 18.91 -26.51 -17.57
C SER A 639 19.19 -25.09 -17.12
N ARG A 640 19.16 -24.83 -15.80
CA ARG A 640 19.36 -23.54 -15.13
C ARG A 640 18.59 -22.44 -15.82
N SER A 641 17.28 -22.62 -15.91
CA SER A 641 16.48 -21.72 -16.71
C SER A 641 15.07 -21.52 -16.25
N LEU A 642 14.60 -20.33 -16.59
CA LEU A 642 13.25 -19.87 -16.38
C LEU A 642 12.53 -19.87 -17.72
N ARG A 643 11.64 -20.85 -17.94
CA ARG A 643 10.81 -20.95 -19.14
C ARG A 643 9.52 -20.16 -18.97
N MET A 644 9.24 -19.28 -19.92
CA MET A 644 8.12 -18.34 -19.95
C MET A 644 7.21 -18.57 -21.15
N ARG A 645 5.90 -18.47 -20.93
CA ARG A 645 4.86 -18.66 -21.96
C ARG A 645 3.94 -17.45 -22.02
N GLY A 646 3.54 -17.06 -23.24
CA GLY A 646 2.70 -15.89 -23.49
C GLY A 646 1.20 -16.06 -23.28
N SER A 647 0.73 -17.29 -23.08
CA SER A 647 -0.63 -17.58 -22.67
C SER A 647 -0.66 -18.70 -21.64
N TRP A 648 -1.82 -18.86 -21.03
CA TRP A 648 -2.02 -19.76 -19.93
C TRP A 648 -3.39 -20.44 -20.05
N ALA A 649 -3.43 -21.74 -19.75
CA ALA A 649 -4.65 -22.48 -19.49
C ALA A 649 -4.73 -22.94 -18.03
N THR A 650 -5.93 -22.88 -17.49
CA THR A 650 -6.28 -23.22 -16.12
C THR A 650 -7.10 -24.51 -16.06
N GLY A 651 -7.46 -24.96 -14.85
CA GLY A 651 -8.24 -26.17 -14.65
C GLY A 651 -7.38 -27.44 -14.68
N GLU A 652 -8.01 -28.60 -14.45
CA GLU A 652 -7.32 -29.89 -14.43
C GLU A 652 -6.53 -30.08 -15.73
N ALA A 653 -5.21 -30.26 -15.61
CA ALA A 653 -4.25 -30.40 -16.72
C ALA A 653 -4.27 -29.25 -17.76
N GLY A 654 -4.68 -28.03 -17.38
CA GLY A 654 -4.71 -26.89 -18.31
C GLY A 654 -5.83 -26.98 -19.36
N SER A 655 -6.97 -27.57 -18.99
CA SER A 655 -8.12 -27.79 -19.88
C SER A 655 -8.93 -26.53 -20.22
N THR A 656 -8.75 -25.41 -19.51
CA THR A 656 -9.57 -24.20 -19.64
C THR A 656 -8.74 -23.00 -20.09
N ALA A 657 -9.02 -22.41 -21.25
CA ALA A 657 -8.33 -21.18 -21.68
C ALA A 657 -8.65 -20.03 -20.70
N ALA A 658 -7.63 -19.43 -20.10
CA ALA A 658 -7.82 -18.36 -19.14
C ALA A 658 -8.11 -17.04 -19.88
N ARG A 659 -9.36 -16.55 -19.83
CA ARG A 659 -9.70 -15.18 -20.23
C ARG A 659 -9.65 -14.29 -19.01
N LEU A 660 -8.54 -13.61 -18.87
CA LEU A 660 -8.24 -12.86 -17.67
C LEU A 660 -8.14 -11.39 -18.08
N GLY A 661 -8.84 -10.51 -17.37
CA GLY A 661 -9.04 -9.10 -17.73
C GLY A 661 -7.74 -8.30 -17.92
N THR A 662 -7.87 -6.98 -18.10
CA THR A 662 -6.81 -6.01 -18.44
C THR A 662 -5.74 -5.78 -17.36
N GLN A 663 -5.29 -6.83 -16.69
CA GLN A 663 -4.22 -6.79 -15.72
C GLN A 663 -2.89 -7.15 -16.39
N ARG A 664 -1.90 -6.26 -16.21
CA ARG A 664 -0.50 -6.51 -16.52
C ARG A 664 0.04 -7.72 -15.77
N ARG A 665 0.93 -8.49 -16.40
CA ARG A 665 1.62 -9.66 -15.82
C ARG A 665 3.08 -9.68 -16.19
N ARG A 666 3.93 -9.57 -15.18
CA ARG A 666 5.38 -9.69 -15.32
C ARG A 666 5.94 -10.68 -14.33
N PHE A 667 7.11 -11.23 -14.65
CA PHE A 667 7.96 -11.94 -13.70
C PHE A 667 9.30 -11.21 -13.62
N VAL A 668 9.55 -10.58 -12.48
CA VAL A 668 10.61 -9.58 -12.33
C VAL A 668 11.31 -9.68 -10.99
N HIS A 669 12.49 -9.09 -10.91
CA HIS A 669 13.25 -8.86 -9.68
C HIS A 669 13.36 -7.34 -9.43
N PRO A 670 13.20 -6.85 -8.20
CA PRO A 670 13.34 -5.43 -7.91
C PRO A 670 14.81 -5.01 -7.96
N VAL A 671 15.08 -3.83 -8.49
CA VAL A 671 16.41 -3.22 -8.53
C VAL A 671 16.36 -1.81 -7.94
N ALA A 672 17.51 -1.28 -7.53
CA ALA A 672 17.61 0.11 -7.12
C ALA A 672 17.08 1.02 -8.24
N PRO A 673 16.17 1.98 -7.95
CA PRO A 673 15.62 2.87 -8.95
C PRO A 673 16.73 3.61 -9.67
N VAL A 674 16.80 3.44 -10.99
CA VAL A 674 17.75 4.14 -11.85
C VAL A 674 16.99 5.04 -12.81
N ALA A 675 17.44 6.30 -12.88
CA ALA A 675 16.87 7.33 -13.74
C ALA A 675 17.88 7.79 -14.79
N GLY A 676 17.47 8.77 -15.62
CA GLY A 676 18.33 9.43 -16.62
C GLY A 676 19.57 10.13 -16.05
N ASP A 677 19.78 10.14 -14.74
CA ASP A 677 20.93 10.72 -14.05
C ASP A 677 21.93 9.67 -13.51
N SER A 678 21.62 8.38 -13.64
CA SER A 678 22.35 7.28 -13.02
C SER A 678 23.01 6.38 -14.06
N LEU A 679 24.28 6.00 -13.87
CA LEU A 679 24.92 4.97 -14.69
C LEU A 679 24.34 3.61 -14.31
N PHE A 680 23.87 2.85 -15.30
CA PHE A 680 23.44 1.48 -15.08
C PHE A 680 23.73 0.58 -16.27
N LYS A 681 23.85 -0.71 -15.98
CA LYS A 681 24.06 -1.82 -16.91
C LYS A 681 23.09 -2.93 -16.59
N ALA A 682 22.52 -3.53 -17.62
CA ALA A 682 21.67 -4.70 -17.50
C ALA A 682 21.96 -5.68 -18.64
N ALA A 683 21.90 -6.98 -18.37
CA ALA A 683 21.97 -8.00 -19.40
C ALA A 683 21.03 -9.16 -19.10
N LEU A 684 20.41 -9.70 -20.15
CA LEU A 684 19.56 -10.88 -20.06
C LEU A 684 19.91 -11.84 -21.19
N ASP A 685 20.29 -13.06 -20.83
CA ASP A 685 20.52 -14.14 -21.79
C ASP A 685 19.22 -14.93 -21.96
N PHE A 686 18.77 -15.12 -23.21
CA PHE A 686 17.51 -15.80 -23.50
C PHE A 686 17.59 -16.67 -24.76
N GLU A 687 16.68 -17.62 -24.88
CA GLU A 687 16.55 -18.55 -26.00
C GLU A 687 15.08 -18.68 -26.36
N VAL A 688 14.73 -18.49 -27.63
CA VAL A 688 13.33 -18.62 -28.08
C VAL A 688 13.08 -20.06 -28.51
N GLU A 689 12.08 -20.71 -27.94
CA GLU A 689 11.64 -22.06 -28.32
C GLU A 689 10.56 -21.98 -29.40
N SER A 690 9.63 -21.02 -29.30
CA SER A 690 8.59 -20.73 -30.30
C SER A 690 8.18 -19.25 -30.27
N PHE A 691 7.90 -18.65 -31.43
CA PHE A 691 7.55 -17.22 -31.53
C PHE A 691 6.04 -16.92 -31.42
N GLY A 692 5.16 -17.93 -31.59
CA GLY A 692 3.71 -17.71 -31.60
C GLY A 692 3.19 -16.81 -32.73
N ASP A 693 1.90 -16.42 -32.68
CA ASP A 693 1.25 -15.52 -33.66
C ASP A 693 0.48 -14.31 -33.05
N ASP A 694 0.59 -14.13 -31.72
CA ASP A 694 -0.06 -13.05 -30.97
C ASP A 694 0.65 -11.70 -31.18
N ALA A 695 0.03 -10.81 -31.97
CA ALA A 695 0.56 -9.47 -32.19
C ALA A 695 0.36 -8.53 -31.00
N ALA A 696 -0.63 -8.80 -30.16
CA ALA A 696 -0.96 -7.95 -29.03
C ALA A 696 0.04 -8.15 -27.88
N ASN A 697 0.67 -9.33 -27.84
CA ASN A 697 1.54 -9.77 -26.76
C ASN A 697 2.87 -10.29 -27.34
N PRO A 698 3.81 -9.39 -27.69
CA PRO A 698 5.15 -9.80 -28.12
C PRO A 698 5.97 -10.32 -26.93
N ILE A 699 6.99 -11.14 -27.22
CA ILE A 699 8.05 -11.45 -26.24
C ILE A 699 8.64 -10.11 -25.77
N THR A 700 8.61 -9.87 -24.46
CA THR A 700 9.03 -8.60 -23.88
C THR A 700 9.98 -8.85 -22.70
N ILE A 701 11.22 -8.40 -22.83
CA ILE A 701 12.33 -8.65 -21.89
C ILE A 701 13.04 -7.33 -21.61
N GLY A 702 13.37 -7.02 -20.36
CA GLY A 702 14.17 -5.83 -20.04
C GLY A 702 13.91 -5.23 -18.66
N LEU A 703 13.95 -3.91 -18.61
CA LEU A 703 13.77 -3.09 -17.42
C LEU A 703 12.40 -2.39 -17.44
N PHE A 704 11.75 -2.35 -16.29
CA PHE A 704 10.40 -1.79 -16.14
C PHE A 704 10.33 -0.84 -14.95
N GLN A 705 9.34 0.05 -15.00
CA GLN A 705 8.83 0.70 -13.81
C GLN A 705 7.60 -0.06 -13.29
N SER A 706 7.60 -0.38 -12.00
CA SER A 706 6.60 -1.21 -11.33
C SER A 706 5.15 -0.71 -11.38
N ASN A 707 4.91 0.55 -11.71
CA ASN A 707 3.60 1.19 -11.71
C ASN A 707 3.21 1.69 -13.10
N CYS A 708 4.08 1.50 -14.09
CA CYS A 708 3.83 1.94 -15.45
C CYS A 708 3.66 0.72 -16.39
N PRO A 709 2.72 0.78 -17.34
CA PRO A 709 2.67 -0.20 -18.42
C PRO A 709 3.95 -0.15 -19.25
N VAL A 710 4.26 -1.19 -20.03
CA VAL A 710 5.54 -1.27 -20.78
C VAL A 710 5.77 -0.12 -21.76
N ASP A 711 4.72 0.57 -22.21
CA ASP A 711 4.82 1.73 -23.09
C ASP A 711 5.14 3.04 -22.36
N GLN A 712 5.32 2.99 -21.04
CA GLN A 712 5.69 4.09 -20.17
C GLN A 712 6.81 3.65 -19.23
N GLN A 713 7.90 4.43 -19.12
CA GLN A 713 8.97 4.17 -18.13
C GLN A 713 9.57 2.74 -18.24
N SER A 714 10.18 2.41 -19.39
CA SER A 714 10.75 1.08 -19.61
C SER A 714 11.94 1.09 -20.58
N VAL A 715 12.80 0.07 -20.50
CA VAL A 715 13.83 -0.22 -21.51
C VAL A 715 13.73 -1.68 -21.90
N THR A 716 13.18 -1.97 -23.08
CA THR A 716 12.73 -3.33 -23.43
C THR A 716 13.19 -3.78 -24.81
N LEU A 717 13.49 -5.07 -24.91
CA LEU A 717 13.44 -5.84 -26.15
C LEU A 717 12.00 -6.32 -26.36
N ARG A 718 11.48 -6.12 -27.58
CA ARG A 718 10.18 -6.62 -28.03
C ARG A 718 10.37 -7.46 -29.29
N VAL A 719 9.84 -8.69 -29.30
CA VAL A 719 9.84 -9.58 -30.47
C VAL A 719 8.41 -10.00 -30.77
N GLY A 720 7.84 -9.42 -31.83
CA GLY A 720 6.48 -9.68 -32.27
C GLY A 720 6.44 -10.41 -33.62
N ARG A 721 5.42 -10.11 -34.43
CA ARG A 721 5.28 -10.68 -35.78
C ARG A 721 6.50 -10.40 -36.66
N ALA A 722 6.89 -11.39 -37.47
CA ALA A 722 8.14 -11.48 -38.25
C ALA A 722 9.40 -11.84 -37.44
N ASN A 723 9.26 -12.10 -36.13
CA ASN A 723 10.32 -12.59 -35.24
C ASN A 723 11.55 -11.64 -35.22
N ALA A 724 11.33 -10.38 -35.61
CA ALA A 724 12.34 -9.36 -35.71
C ALA A 724 12.40 -8.59 -34.38
N PRO A 725 13.57 -8.51 -33.74
CA PRO A 725 13.74 -7.82 -32.47
C PRO A 725 13.68 -6.31 -32.65
N VAL A 726 12.96 -5.62 -31.77
CA VAL A 726 12.92 -4.16 -31.67
C VAL A 726 13.29 -3.76 -30.25
N LEU A 727 14.27 -2.87 -30.11
CA LEU A 727 14.66 -2.30 -28.82
C LEU A 727 13.92 -0.98 -28.63
N CYS A 728 13.34 -0.75 -27.47
CA CYS A 728 12.58 0.46 -27.15
C CYS A 728 12.94 1.02 -25.77
N LEU A 729 13.10 2.34 -25.72
CA LEU A 729 13.10 3.14 -24.49
C LEU A 729 11.78 3.94 -24.43
N ALA A 730 11.03 3.81 -23.34
CA ALA A 730 9.86 4.61 -23.05
C ALA A 730 10.10 5.50 -21.82
N GLY A 731 9.83 6.80 -21.95
CA GLY A 731 9.87 7.77 -20.85
C GLY A 731 8.49 8.37 -20.58
N ASP A 732 8.45 9.50 -19.90
CA ASP A 732 7.21 10.20 -19.49
C ASP A 732 6.51 10.91 -20.65
N ARG A 733 7.23 11.21 -21.74
CA ARG A 733 6.71 11.99 -22.88
C ARG A 733 6.58 11.20 -24.18
N GLY A 734 7.18 10.01 -24.25
CA GLY A 734 7.11 9.19 -25.44
C GLY A 734 8.14 8.08 -25.49
N GLN A 735 8.29 7.48 -26.66
CA GLN A 735 9.14 6.32 -26.88
C GLN A 735 10.16 6.52 -28.01
N TRP A 736 11.27 5.80 -27.92
CA TRP A 736 12.31 5.73 -28.94
C TRP A 736 12.67 4.26 -29.17
N CYS A 737 12.40 3.78 -30.38
CA CYS A 737 12.66 2.40 -30.76
C CYS A 737 13.66 2.32 -31.93
N SER A 738 14.36 1.18 -32.02
CA SER A 738 15.20 0.84 -33.16
C SER A 738 14.36 0.49 -34.39
N ALA A 739 14.99 0.42 -35.56
CA ALA A 739 14.43 -0.35 -36.66
C ALA A 739 14.38 -1.85 -36.30
N PRO A 740 13.50 -2.65 -36.94
CA PRO A 740 13.51 -4.11 -36.77
C PRO A 740 14.88 -4.69 -37.13
N GLY A 741 15.41 -5.53 -36.24
CA GLY A 741 16.68 -6.23 -36.44
C GLY A 741 16.55 -7.48 -37.31
N GLN A 742 17.64 -8.25 -37.38
CA GLN A 742 17.65 -9.56 -38.04
C GLN A 742 16.72 -10.53 -37.30
N THR A 743 15.93 -11.28 -38.06
CA THR A 743 15.01 -12.30 -37.53
C THR A 743 15.72 -13.31 -36.64
N LEU A 744 15.24 -13.44 -35.41
CA LEU A 744 15.72 -14.42 -34.44
C LEU A 744 15.34 -15.85 -34.86
N GLN A 745 16.16 -16.82 -34.47
CA GLN A 745 15.97 -18.24 -34.76
C GLN A 745 15.62 -19.02 -33.49
N THR A 746 14.82 -20.06 -33.63
CA THR A 746 14.46 -20.95 -32.52
C THR A 746 15.67 -21.78 -32.07
N GLY A 747 15.85 -21.98 -30.77
CA GLY A 747 16.97 -22.74 -30.19
C GLY A 747 18.32 -22.02 -30.21
N GLN A 748 18.37 -20.79 -30.75
CA GLN A 748 19.57 -19.96 -30.71
C GLN A 748 19.57 -19.11 -29.43
N ARG A 749 20.73 -19.02 -28.78
CA ARG A 749 20.91 -18.16 -27.60
C ARG A 749 21.27 -16.75 -28.00
N TYR A 750 20.60 -15.80 -27.37
CA TYR A 750 20.80 -14.37 -27.56
C TYR A 750 21.06 -13.68 -26.22
N ARG A 751 21.79 -12.57 -26.28
CA ARG A 751 22.04 -11.69 -25.15
C ARG A 751 21.48 -10.30 -25.43
N LEU A 752 20.54 -9.86 -24.61
CA LEU A 752 20.17 -8.46 -24.48
C LEU A 752 21.19 -7.79 -23.58
N SER A 753 21.74 -6.65 -24.00
CA SER A 753 22.60 -5.81 -23.17
C SER A 753 22.12 -4.36 -23.25
N ILE A 754 22.02 -3.70 -22.11
CA ILE A 754 21.55 -2.33 -21.94
C ILE A 754 22.57 -1.60 -21.08
N GLU A 755 23.08 -0.48 -21.57
CA GLU A 755 23.97 0.40 -20.83
C GLU A 755 23.49 1.84 -21.02
N TYR A 756 23.39 2.58 -19.92
CA TYR A 756 23.02 3.98 -19.96
C TYR A 756 24.07 4.83 -19.25
N HIS A 757 24.59 5.82 -19.95
CA HIS A 757 25.48 6.82 -19.38
C HIS A 757 24.74 8.15 -19.19
N PRO A 758 24.68 8.69 -17.96
CA PRO A 758 24.03 9.97 -17.71
C PRO A 758 24.78 11.13 -18.37
N ALA A 759 26.11 11.01 -18.48
CA ALA A 759 26.93 11.92 -19.27
C ALA A 759 26.52 11.85 -20.75
N GLY A 760 25.86 12.90 -21.23
CA GLY A 760 25.33 12.98 -22.59
C GLY A 760 24.01 12.24 -22.81
N ARG A 761 23.36 11.76 -21.73
CA ARG A 761 22.10 11.00 -21.75
C ARG A 761 22.12 9.88 -22.79
N ARG A 762 23.18 9.08 -22.82
CA ARG A 762 23.44 8.14 -23.92
C ARG A 762 23.02 6.73 -23.54
N LEU A 763 22.12 6.15 -24.31
CA LEU A 763 21.72 4.74 -24.19
C LEU A 763 22.41 3.92 -25.27
N THR A 764 22.89 2.74 -24.89
CA THR A 764 23.31 1.68 -25.80
C THR A 764 22.56 0.41 -25.41
N ALA A 765 21.66 -0.06 -26.27
CA ALA A 765 21.02 -1.34 -26.13
C ALA A 765 21.32 -2.20 -27.36
N THR A 766 21.66 -3.47 -27.15
CA THR A 766 21.96 -4.43 -28.23
C THR A 766 21.35 -5.78 -27.95
N VAL A 767 21.00 -6.49 -29.03
CA VAL A 767 20.77 -7.93 -29.00
C VAL A 767 21.87 -8.59 -29.81
N THR A 768 22.56 -9.54 -29.21
CA THR A 768 23.72 -10.24 -29.81
C THR A 768 23.43 -11.73 -29.84
N ASP A 769 23.75 -12.40 -30.94
CA ASP A 769 23.80 -13.86 -30.99
C ASP A 769 25.01 -14.34 -30.17
N SER A 770 24.75 -15.15 -29.14
CA SER A 770 25.78 -15.58 -28.19
C SER A 770 26.83 -16.51 -28.82
N ALA A 771 26.52 -17.23 -29.89
CA ALA A 771 27.47 -18.11 -30.56
C ALA A 771 28.37 -17.35 -31.54
N SER A 772 27.78 -16.51 -32.39
CA SER A 772 28.52 -15.77 -33.43
C SER A 772 29.08 -14.43 -32.94
N GLN A 773 28.60 -13.93 -31.79
CA GLN A 773 28.85 -12.59 -31.27
C GLN A 773 28.38 -11.47 -32.24
N GLN A 774 27.53 -11.81 -33.21
CA GLN A 774 26.97 -10.85 -34.16
C GLN A 774 25.83 -10.06 -33.51
N ILE A 775 25.85 -8.74 -33.67
CA ILE A 775 24.75 -7.87 -33.23
C ILE A 775 23.61 -7.97 -34.24
N VAL A 776 22.45 -8.45 -33.78
CA VAL A 776 21.25 -8.64 -34.60
C VAL A 776 20.28 -7.46 -34.49
N CYS A 777 20.36 -6.67 -33.41
CA CYS A 777 19.59 -5.44 -33.21
C CYS A 777 20.34 -4.45 -32.33
N ARG A 778 20.17 -3.14 -32.60
CA ARG A 778 20.83 -2.08 -31.86
C ARG A 778 19.96 -0.82 -31.75
N LEU A 779 19.93 -0.24 -30.57
CA LEU A 779 19.45 1.12 -30.29
C LEU A 779 20.56 1.86 -29.56
N GLU A 780 21.16 2.85 -30.21
CA GLU A 780 22.33 3.54 -29.67
C GLU A 780 22.28 5.04 -29.95
N GLY A 781 22.60 5.86 -28.95
CA GLY A 781 22.72 7.30 -29.10
C GLY A 781 22.22 8.11 -27.91
N PRO A 782 22.27 9.46 -28.00
CA PRO A 782 21.66 10.33 -27.00
C PRO A 782 20.15 10.15 -27.01
N VAL A 783 19.56 9.95 -25.84
CA VAL A 783 18.12 9.79 -25.65
C VAL A 783 17.40 11.04 -26.19
N PRO A 784 16.51 10.90 -27.19
CA PRO A 784 15.80 12.04 -27.76
C PRO A 784 14.97 12.78 -26.72
N ARG A 785 14.97 14.12 -26.76
CA ARG A 785 14.18 14.96 -25.83
C ARG A 785 12.69 14.61 -25.77
N ARG A 786 12.13 14.09 -26.87
CA ARG A 786 10.72 13.66 -26.97
C ARG A 786 10.38 12.45 -26.10
N VAL A 787 11.39 11.66 -25.69
CA VAL A 787 11.20 10.54 -24.75
C VAL A 787 10.96 11.10 -23.34
N GLY A 788 11.61 12.22 -23.02
CA GLY A 788 11.55 12.84 -21.70
C GLY A 788 12.40 12.10 -20.67
N GLU A 789 12.00 12.13 -19.40
CA GLU A 789 12.67 11.42 -18.32
C GLU A 789 12.15 10.00 -18.18
N PHE A 790 13.00 9.09 -17.71
CA PHE A 790 12.63 7.70 -17.44
C PHE A 790 13.25 7.23 -16.12
N VAL A 791 12.54 6.37 -15.42
CA VAL A 791 12.93 5.71 -14.17
C VAL A 791 12.49 4.25 -14.27
N VAL A 792 13.38 3.31 -13.95
CA VAL A 792 13.06 1.88 -13.89
C VAL A 792 13.51 1.31 -12.53
N ASP A 793 12.71 0.43 -11.96
CA ASP A 793 12.91 -0.19 -10.62
C ASP A 793 12.73 -1.72 -10.61
N GLU A 794 12.56 -2.33 -11.78
CA GLU A 794 12.40 -3.78 -11.96
C GLU A 794 13.16 -4.28 -13.20
N ILE A 795 13.67 -5.51 -13.14
CA ILE A 795 14.29 -6.23 -14.27
C ILE A 795 13.63 -7.59 -14.45
N GLY A 796 13.39 -8.02 -15.68
CA GLY A 796 12.86 -9.36 -15.95
C GLY A 796 12.10 -9.43 -17.26
N VAL A 797 10.91 -10.03 -17.22
CA VAL A 797 10.10 -10.34 -18.41
C VAL A 797 8.64 -10.02 -18.23
N ALA A 798 7.98 -9.58 -19.30
CA ALA A 798 6.54 -9.43 -19.34
C ALA A 798 5.92 -10.60 -20.12
N GLN A 799 4.95 -11.25 -19.49
CA GLN A 799 4.08 -12.24 -20.15
C GLN A 799 2.93 -11.53 -20.86
N PHE A 800 2.44 -10.47 -20.24
CA PHE A 800 1.32 -9.72 -20.73
C PHE A 800 1.36 -8.30 -20.13
N ASP A 801 1.02 -7.25 -20.86
CA ASP A 801 1.10 -5.89 -20.29
C ASP A 801 -0.17 -5.05 -20.49
N VAL A 802 -0.81 -5.06 -21.68
CA VAL A 802 -1.90 -4.09 -21.99
C VAL A 802 -3.18 -4.70 -22.59
N ALA A 803 -3.12 -5.67 -23.51
CA ALA A 803 -4.28 -6.22 -24.25
C ALA A 803 -4.69 -7.70 -23.96
N GLU A 804 -5.88 -7.93 -23.38
CA GLU A 804 -6.42 -9.28 -23.03
C GLU A 804 -5.98 -10.40 -23.98
N THR A 805 -5.42 -11.49 -23.45
CA THR A 805 -4.93 -12.62 -24.26
C THR A 805 -6.09 -13.47 -24.74
N THR A 806 -6.37 -13.47 -26.05
CA THR A 806 -7.32 -14.42 -26.68
C THR A 806 -6.64 -15.58 -27.39
N THR A 807 -5.30 -15.65 -27.33
CA THR A 807 -4.48 -16.59 -28.09
C THR A 807 -4.43 -17.96 -27.43
N SER A 808 -4.58 -19.04 -28.22
CA SER A 808 -4.46 -20.41 -27.71
C SER A 808 -3.02 -20.76 -27.29
N LEU A 809 -2.87 -21.75 -26.41
CA LEU A 809 -1.56 -22.25 -25.95
C LEU A 809 -0.60 -22.58 -27.10
N GLU A 810 -1.10 -23.25 -28.14
CA GLU A 810 -0.34 -23.67 -29.33
C GLU A 810 0.20 -22.49 -30.16
N LYS A 811 -0.43 -21.33 -30.04
CA LYS A 811 -0.12 -20.12 -30.80
C LYS A 811 0.67 -19.09 -30.00
N SER A 812 1.04 -19.42 -28.77
CA SER A 812 1.74 -18.51 -27.89
C SER A 812 3.24 -18.65 -28.00
N TYR A 813 3.95 -17.56 -27.74
CA TYR A 813 5.40 -17.62 -27.66
C TYR A 813 5.84 -18.47 -26.46
N LEU A 814 7.01 -19.08 -26.60
CA LEU A 814 7.70 -19.86 -25.59
C LEU A 814 9.19 -19.54 -25.66
N TYR A 815 9.76 -19.13 -24.53
CA TYR A 815 11.19 -18.79 -24.46
C TYR A 815 11.73 -19.05 -23.06
N CYS A 816 13.04 -19.20 -22.96
CA CYS A 816 13.74 -19.40 -21.70
C CYS A 816 14.66 -18.21 -21.42
N VAL A 817 14.69 -17.74 -20.17
CA VAL A 817 15.72 -16.86 -19.64
C VAL A 817 16.75 -17.73 -18.92
N LYS A 818 18.03 -17.51 -19.23
CA LYS A 818 19.15 -18.33 -18.75
C LYS A 818 20.04 -17.59 -17.74
N ARG A 819 20.07 -16.25 -17.81
CA ARG A 819 20.90 -15.42 -16.93
C ARG A 819 20.38 -14.00 -16.92
N VAL A 820 20.45 -13.34 -15.76
CA VAL A 820 20.11 -11.93 -15.60
C VAL A 820 21.17 -11.22 -14.77
N GLU A 821 21.65 -10.09 -15.27
CA GLU A 821 22.66 -9.26 -14.63
C GLU A 821 22.17 -7.82 -14.57
N PHE A 822 22.41 -7.16 -13.45
CA PHE A 822 22.16 -5.74 -13.27
C PHE A 822 23.28 -5.12 -12.43
N GLU A 823 23.69 -3.90 -12.77
CA GLU A 823 24.61 -3.10 -11.97
C GLU A 823 24.26 -1.63 -12.13
N SER A 824 24.31 -0.87 -11.04
CA SER A 824 24.11 0.58 -11.05
C SER A 824 25.06 1.28 -10.09
N GLU A 825 25.51 2.47 -10.46
CA GLU A 825 26.18 3.35 -9.50
C GLU A 825 25.14 3.81 -8.46
N ARG A 826 25.51 3.77 -7.17
CA ARG A 826 24.66 4.37 -6.12
C ARG A 826 24.35 5.81 -6.51
N PRO A 827 23.10 6.29 -6.32
CA PRO A 827 22.78 7.69 -6.57
C PRO A 827 23.78 8.56 -5.81
N ARG A 828 24.53 9.40 -6.54
CA ARG A 828 25.41 10.37 -5.89
C ARG A 828 24.52 11.23 -5.01
N LYS A 829 24.62 11.08 -3.68
CA LYS A 829 24.19 12.15 -2.77
C LYS A 829 24.78 13.43 -3.35
N ALA A 830 23.95 14.42 -3.66
CA ALA A 830 24.38 15.68 -4.25
C ALA A 830 25.51 16.29 -3.40
N GLY A 831 26.74 15.97 -3.78
CA GLY A 831 27.96 16.29 -3.07
C GLY A 831 28.56 17.52 -3.73
N ARG A 832 28.73 18.56 -2.90
CA ARG A 832 29.45 19.80 -3.19
C ARG A 832 30.58 19.60 -4.19
N ARG A 833 30.59 20.43 -5.24
CA ARG A 833 31.72 20.56 -6.16
C ARG A 833 33.01 20.79 -5.37
N ALA A 834 34.02 20.00 -5.72
CA ALA A 834 35.39 20.14 -5.25
C ALA A 834 35.93 21.54 -5.54
N GLY A 835 36.42 22.20 -4.49
CA GLY A 835 37.41 23.27 -4.57
C GLY A 835 38.78 22.66 -4.26
N THR A 836 39.72 22.86 -5.18
CA THR A 836 41.09 22.36 -5.18
C THR A 836 41.94 22.83 -4.01
N SER A 837 42.69 21.87 -3.45
CA SER A 837 44.04 21.93 -2.85
C SER A 837 44.38 22.98 -1.78
N LEU A 838 44.80 22.49 -0.61
CA LEU A 838 46.14 22.78 -0.09
C LEU A 838 46.59 21.64 0.85
N GLU A 839 47.72 21.05 0.47
CA GLU A 839 48.49 20.04 1.18
C GLU A 839 49.01 20.59 2.52
N ASN A 840 48.90 19.81 3.60
CA ASN A 840 50.02 19.37 4.45
C ASN A 840 49.57 18.90 5.85
N LEU A 841 50.33 17.92 6.37
CA LEU A 841 50.47 17.43 7.76
C LEU A 841 49.61 16.23 8.20
N GLN A 842 50.09 15.06 7.77
CA GLN A 842 50.46 13.86 8.54
C GLN A 842 49.88 13.62 9.96
N SER A 843 49.51 12.33 10.17
CA SER A 843 49.52 11.54 11.43
C SER A 843 48.68 12.08 12.61
N THR A 844 47.78 11.33 13.23
CA THR A 844 48.09 10.13 14.02
C THR A 844 46.77 9.41 14.32
N VAL A 845 46.79 8.07 14.25
CA VAL A 845 45.74 7.21 14.80
C VAL A 845 45.83 7.25 16.32
N VAL A 846 44.77 7.68 17.00
CA VAL A 846 44.46 7.27 18.38
C VAL A 846 42.98 6.94 18.45
N THR A 847 42.70 5.67 18.70
CA THR A 847 41.44 5.15 19.20
C THR A 847 41.26 5.58 20.66
N GLU A 848 40.11 6.14 21.02
CA GLU A 848 39.46 5.89 22.33
C GLU A 848 37.98 6.29 22.30
N ASP A 849 37.21 5.54 23.07
CA ASP A 849 35.76 5.43 23.12
C ASP A 849 35.03 6.64 23.77
N ARG A 850 33.79 6.83 23.35
CA ARG A 850 32.58 7.35 24.03
C ARG A 850 32.67 8.61 24.93
N ASP A 851 31.80 9.58 24.62
CA ASP A 851 30.88 10.09 25.65
C ASP A 851 29.54 10.58 25.07
N ASP A 852 28.47 10.16 25.73
CA ASP A 852 27.07 10.55 25.55
C ASP A 852 26.85 11.99 26.05
N GLN A 853 26.39 12.91 25.20
CA GLN A 853 25.53 14.03 25.62
C GLN A 853 24.60 14.48 24.49
N PRO A 854 23.35 14.90 24.81
CA PRO A 854 22.42 15.42 23.81
C PRO A 854 23.02 16.68 23.19
N GLY A 855 23.21 16.67 21.88
CA GLY A 855 23.82 17.78 21.16
C GLY A 855 23.06 19.10 21.27
N PHE A 856 21.84 19.13 21.81
CA PHE A 856 21.02 20.34 21.93
C PHE A 856 21.01 20.92 23.35
N ALA A 857 21.17 22.24 23.46
CA ALA A 857 20.98 22.99 24.70
C ALA A 857 19.98 24.13 24.47
N VAL A 858 19.17 24.41 25.49
CA VAL A 858 18.15 25.47 25.45
C VAL A 858 18.43 26.47 26.55
N GLU A 859 18.61 27.75 26.17
CA GLU A 859 18.74 28.86 27.11
C GLU A 859 17.40 29.60 27.22
N PRO A 860 16.72 29.55 28.37
CA PRO A 860 15.46 30.26 28.56
C PRO A 860 15.68 31.78 28.73
N ARG A 861 14.83 32.57 28.07
CA ARG A 861 14.68 34.03 28.23
C ARG A 861 13.24 34.34 28.64
N PRO A 862 12.93 35.56 29.14
CA PRO A 862 11.58 35.92 29.58
C PRO A 862 10.50 35.83 28.48
N ASP A 863 10.89 35.94 27.21
CA ASP A 863 10.01 36.02 26.03
C ASP A 863 10.22 34.88 25.02
N ARG A 864 11.34 34.15 25.11
CA ARG A 864 11.76 33.14 24.14
C ARG A 864 12.67 32.07 24.72
N LEU A 865 12.92 31.00 23.97
CA LEU A 865 13.96 30.00 24.23
C LEU A 865 15.03 30.07 23.13
N ILE A 866 16.29 30.22 23.47
CA ILE A 866 17.40 30.15 22.50
C ILE A 866 17.85 28.69 22.40
N ILE A 867 17.76 28.10 21.22
CA ILE A 867 18.10 26.71 20.97
C ILE A 867 19.47 26.66 20.30
N THR A 868 20.38 25.90 20.88
CA THR A 868 21.73 25.67 20.36
C THR A 868 21.97 24.19 20.14
N CYS A 869 22.87 23.85 19.20
CA CYS A 869 23.38 22.51 19.01
C CYS A 869 24.92 22.53 19.04
N HIS A 870 25.54 21.81 19.98
CA HIS A 870 26.98 21.83 20.24
C HIS A 870 27.54 23.26 20.43
N GLY A 871 26.77 24.12 21.13
CA GLY A 871 27.12 25.53 21.38
C GLY A 871 26.92 26.48 20.19
N GLN A 872 26.42 25.99 19.04
CA GLN A 872 26.08 26.83 17.88
C GLN A 872 24.58 27.15 17.88
N PRO A 873 24.16 28.39 17.56
CA PRO A 873 22.74 28.75 17.49
C PRO A 873 22.02 27.93 16.41
N VAL A 874 20.77 27.57 16.69
CA VAL A 874 19.89 26.81 15.79
C VAL A 874 18.63 27.61 15.49
N ALA A 875 17.91 28.08 16.51
CA ALA A 875 16.71 28.89 16.37
C ALA A 875 16.32 29.52 17.72
N ASP A 876 15.49 30.55 17.67
CA ASP A 876 14.78 31.10 18.83
C ASP A 876 13.33 30.61 18.79
N PHE A 877 12.79 30.08 19.89
CA PHE A 877 11.36 29.84 20.04
C PHE A 877 10.73 30.96 20.87
N VAL A 878 10.05 31.90 20.22
CA VAL A 878 9.41 33.05 20.85
C VAL A 878 8.00 32.65 21.31
N PHE A 879 7.75 32.71 22.61
CA PHE A 879 6.45 32.34 23.20
C PHE A 879 5.68 33.53 23.76
N ARG A 880 6.31 34.71 23.88
CA ARG A 880 5.65 35.96 24.30
C ARG A 880 6.22 37.13 23.49
N ASP A 881 5.44 37.66 22.56
CA ASP A 881 5.77 38.84 21.76
C ASP A 881 4.65 39.90 21.89
N GLU A 882 5.00 41.19 21.91
CA GLU A 882 4.04 42.29 22.11
C GLU A 882 3.09 42.50 20.90
N ARG A 883 3.47 42.03 19.72
CA ARG A 883 2.72 42.22 18.46
C ARG A 883 2.21 40.91 17.88
N ILE A 884 2.94 39.81 18.07
CA ILE A 884 2.57 38.47 17.58
C ILE A 884 2.13 37.60 18.76
N LEU A 885 0.81 37.49 18.94
CA LEU A 885 0.21 36.85 20.12
C LEU A 885 0.29 35.31 20.13
N ARG A 886 0.72 34.67 19.03
CA ARG A 886 0.95 33.22 18.93
C ARG A 886 2.44 32.92 19.07
N SER A 887 2.83 31.78 19.61
CA SER A 887 4.24 31.37 19.67
C SER A 887 4.79 30.98 18.28
N TYR A 888 6.07 31.21 18.02
CA TYR A 888 6.72 30.95 16.73
C TYR A 888 8.23 30.75 16.85
N PHE A 889 8.86 30.24 15.78
CA PHE A 889 10.31 30.19 15.68
C PHE A 889 10.88 31.36 14.86
N ALA A 890 12.05 31.85 15.26
CA ALA A 890 12.76 32.93 14.59
C ALA A 890 14.28 32.68 14.57
N ASN A 891 15.03 33.48 13.80
CA ASN A 891 16.50 33.46 13.78
C ASN A 891 17.10 32.05 13.53
N PHE A 892 16.64 31.34 12.50
CA PHE A 892 17.18 30.01 12.17
C PHE A 892 18.60 30.07 11.64
N HIS A 893 19.40 29.08 12.01
CA HIS A 893 20.78 28.92 11.56
C HIS A 893 20.99 27.52 10.96
N ALA A 894 21.79 27.45 9.89
CA ALA A 894 22.26 26.19 9.31
C ALA A 894 23.40 25.58 10.12
N ARG A 895 23.69 24.29 9.85
CA ARG A 895 24.90 23.61 10.38
C ARG A 895 26.15 24.43 10.03
N GLY A 896 26.82 24.94 11.06
CA GLY A 896 27.98 25.86 10.94
C GLY A 896 27.72 27.28 11.43
N GLY A 897 26.55 27.58 12.00
CA GLY A 897 26.26 28.87 12.66
C GLY A 897 25.91 30.02 11.70
N THR A 898 25.63 29.72 10.43
CA THR A 898 25.17 30.74 9.45
C THR A 898 23.67 30.92 9.55
N GLN A 899 23.19 32.13 9.83
CA GLN A 899 21.76 32.44 9.86
C GLN A 899 21.14 32.28 8.46
N VAL A 900 20.06 31.50 8.35
CA VAL A 900 19.35 31.19 7.09
C VAL A 900 17.97 31.84 7.00
N THR A 901 17.56 32.58 8.04
CA THR A 901 16.38 33.45 8.01
C THR A 901 16.78 34.90 8.25
N ARG A 902 15.93 35.84 7.85
CA ARG A 902 16.05 37.23 8.31
C ARG A 902 15.96 37.31 9.84
N SER A 903 16.54 38.35 10.42
CA SER A 903 16.51 38.56 11.86
C SER A 903 15.11 38.97 12.31
N HIS A 904 14.72 38.56 13.50
CA HIS A 904 13.45 38.95 14.09
C HIS A 904 13.64 39.39 15.56
N PRO A 905 13.31 40.65 15.90
CA PRO A 905 12.84 41.71 14.98
C PRO A 905 13.91 42.12 13.94
N PRO A 906 13.51 42.68 12.78
CA PRO A 906 14.45 43.11 11.74
C PRO A 906 15.46 44.11 12.28
N VAL A 907 16.73 43.97 11.89
CA VAL A 907 17.78 44.92 12.31
C VAL A 907 17.68 46.20 11.48
N GLU A 908 17.35 47.32 12.14
CA GLU A 908 17.17 48.63 11.51
C GLU A 908 18.42 49.05 10.71
N GLY A 909 18.22 49.43 9.45
CA GLY A 909 19.29 49.81 8.52
C GLY A 909 20.04 48.65 7.84
N ARG A 910 19.75 47.39 8.22
CA ARG A 910 20.31 46.19 7.57
C ARG A 910 19.27 45.37 6.83
N GLU A 911 18.04 45.32 7.34
CA GLU A 911 16.94 44.53 6.80
C GLU A 911 15.71 45.41 6.56
N SER A 912 14.90 45.08 5.54
CA SER A 912 13.63 45.75 5.26
C SER A 912 12.67 45.62 6.46
N THR A 913 11.82 46.60 6.73
CA THR A 913 10.85 46.51 7.84
C THR A 913 9.52 45.87 7.43
N ASP A 914 9.37 45.45 6.18
CA ASP A 914 8.15 44.89 5.57
C ASP A 914 7.71 43.51 6.10
N HIS A 915 8.58 42.84 6.87
CA HIS A 915 8.37 41.50 7.40
C HIS A 915 8.36 41.47 8.93
N ASP A 916 8.11 42.61 9.58
CA ASP A 916 7.97 42.74 11.04
C ASP A 916 6.87 41.84 11.64
N ARG A 917 5.93 41.35 10.82
CA ARG A 917 4.85 40.41 11.19
C ARG A 917 4.90 39.05 10.50
N CYS A 918 5.92 38.77 9.69
CA CYS A 918 6.01 37.54 8.90
C CYS A 918 6.85 36.49 9.64
N ILE A 919 6.23 35.37 10.02
CA ILE A 919 6.86 34.29 10.81
C ILE A 919 6.60 32.93 10.18
N LEU A 920 7.65 32.11 10.12
CA LEU A 920 7.64 30.74 9.59
C LEU A 920 6.75 29.83 10.44
N ALA A 921 5.53 29.56 9.97
CA ALA A 921 4.73 28.42 10.40
C ALA A 921 5.12 27.22 9.52
N SER A 922 6.02 26.36 10.02
CA SER A 922 6.28 24.98 9.56
C SER A 922 6.10 24.71 8.04
N GLY A 923 6.82 25.45 7.20
CA GLY A 923 6.89 25.24 5.75
C GLY A 923 8.09 25.99 5.18
N LEU A 924 9.12 25.26 4.74
CA LEU A 924 10.33 25.80 4.13
C LEU A 924 9.99 26.42 2.75
N GLY A 925 9.81 27.73 2.70
CA GLY A 925 9.77 28.52 1.46
C GLY A 925 11.11 29.20 1.23
N TRP A 926 11.86 28.77 0.21
CA TRP A 926 13.04 29.48 -0.27
C TRP A 926 12.57 30.64 -1.14
N GLY A 927 12.76 31.87 -0.68
CA GLY A 927 12.56 33.07 -1.48
C GLY A 927 13.74 33.29 -2.41
N SER A 928 13.46 33.32 -3.71
CA SER A 928 14.34 33.82 -4.76
C SER A 928 14.32 35.35 -4.76
N ASP A 929 15.48 35.98 -4.56
CA ASP A 929 15.74 37.37 -4.95
C ASP A 929 16.98 37.35 -5.88
N GLU A 930 16.77 37.82 -7.12
CA GLU A 930 17.69 38.08 -8.26
C GLU A 930 18.77 37.04 -8.66
#